data_AF-A2EG22-F1
#
_entry.id   AF-A2EG22-F1
#
_cell.length_a   1.000
_cell.length_b   1.000
_cell.length_c   1.000
_cell.angle_alpha   90.00
_cell.angle_beta   90.00
_cell.angle_gamma   90.00
#
_symmetry.space_group_name_H-M   'P 1'
#
loop_
_entity.id
_entity.type
_entity.pdbx_description
1 polymer ?
#
loop_
_entity_poly.entity_id
_entity_poly.type
_entity_poly.pdbx_seq_one_letter_code
_entity_poly.pdbx_strand_id
1 'polypeptide(L)'
;MSDEFEDSRIFLELYYFTVSLITENLNPIKYFKSDFVVLIQPIIEKFVAQFPGQSERQIMSNNAYKTLVQVYVQKMRPIIDTTKQSGLWIPQGGSPTNIDATELIGQVLSSEAADVEQILILRSVKINNLLYSPELTLYYNACLMCCQSPIVIVRLYSYSLLRSAPVIVDLRHLFNVFKVAMDFWQRGPVSFEFCAALFLLLERLSEHRPSPIDANEFNLILSLIENINNSQNFETLMCFDTSLKWMYKLFTQEMLNNVIKNSIEYLKQSHSGDFCIICHCLSVGIGDPSQFLDIVAAALRTVACWAHPIQREARASLAALPLHHSTAISDGIIDIIASVLEQPPQISEPTLFIFAEFLSSYYLGTSAPLKMNLLKSLLGIMKQNEGKRNLPHDIRNIIVAICSNPVRLLEVLSNINESRTIIINIISGVDKWSNSLMTTLAAFPSYVITSESDAKSAAKNLREKMLSIEDKENNFYNVRLHKDLPLLVSIYPGEIRKLVENLNETFDEDLKYIVIELFTIATLQGRIASECRDLLQLLPKTNYESDYSNLVKTIEETLKRPKSVFEELSSHIDDGLSQFLVVGSASHTAASLLFEHVVWQENSDSLVVCKRLQLRPASWFASALASLFSSIVKEPTQGLTKLIDSAAKSPERLVWIGYIIFNRIIPLLKEILTNETFYLLPKYSLYPQLEFEPTQEELNKIEEMQTKYKPALQSLFDVIVGIPKR
;
A
#
# COMPACT_ATOMS: atom_id res chain seq x y z
N MET A 1 26.19 10.33 -10.32
CA MET A 1 26.45 9.68 -9.03
C MET A 1 25.47 8.55 -8.69
N SER A 2 24.16 8.62 -9.03
CA SER A 2 23.18 7.55 -8.71
C SER A 2 23.43 6.22 -9.43
N ASP A 3 23.69 6.28 -10.74
CA ASP A 3 23.83 5.08 -11.57
C ASP A 3 25.17 4.37 -11.28
N GLU A 4 26.16 5.15 -10.86
CA GLU A 4 27.53 4.69 -10.62
C GLU A 4 27.62 3.69 -9.45
N PHE A 5 26.89 3.90 -8.35
CA PHE A 5 26.87 2.96 -7.22
C PHE A 5 26.07 1.69 -7.52
N GLU A 6 24.93 1.81 -8.19
CA GLU A 6 24.12 0.64 -8.55
C GLU A 6 24.83 -0.20 -9.63
N ASP A 7 25.45 0.45 -10.62
CA ASP A 7 26.30 -0.19 -11.61
C ASP A 7 27.54 -0.82 -10.95
N SER A 8 28.15 -0.18 -9.96
CA SER A 8 29.29 -0.73 -9.20
C SER A 8 28.89 -1.95 -8.39
N ARG A 9 27.72 -1.94 -7.74
CA ARG A 9 27.17 -3.10 -7.02
C ARG A 9 26.90 -4.26 -7.98
N ILE A 10 26.18 -4.00 -9.08
CA ILE A 10 25.88 -5.01 -10.10
C ILE A 10 27.16 -5.57 -10.70
N PHE A 11 28.15 -4.71 -10.96
CA PHE A 11 29.45 -5.13 -11.48
C PHE A 11 30.21 -6.01 -10.47
N LEU A 12 30.22 -5.65 -9.18
CA LEU A 12 30.85 -6.43 -8.12
C LEU A 12 30.22 -7.84 -8.00
N GLU A 13 28.89 -7.91 -8.04
CA GLU A 13 28.14 -9.16 -8.06
C GLU A 13 28.47 -9.99 -9.32
N LEU A 14 28.45 -9.36 -10.50
CA LEU A 14 28.80 -10.02 -11.76
C LEU A 14 30.24 -10.54 -11.77
N TYR A 15 31.16 -9.80 -11.15
CA TYR A 15 32.55 -10.22 -11.00
C TYR A 15 32.66 -11.46 -10.12
N TYR A 16 32.04 -11.46 -8.93
CA TYR A 16 31.98 -12.63 -8.06
C TYR A 16 31.39 -13.85 -8.78
N PHE A 17 30.26 -13.67 -9.48
CA PHE A 17 29.64 -14.73 -10.27
C PHE A 17 30.61 -15.28 -11.32
N THR A 18 31.29 -14.40 -12.07
CA THR A 18 32.27 -14.81 -13.09
C THR A 18 33.45 -15.58 -12.50
N VAL A 19 33.99 -15.13 -11.35
CA VAL A 19 35.11 -15.81 -10.66
C VAL A 19 34.67 -17.13 -10.04
N SER A 20 33.41 -17.25 -9.59
CA SER A 20 32.89 -18.50 -9.03
C SER A 20 32.83 -19.63 -10.08
N LEU A 21 32.75 -19.31 -11.38
CA LEU A 21 32.83 -20.27 -12.47
C LEU A 21 34.21 -20.97 -12.58
N ILE A 22 35.23 -20.44 -11.90
CA ILE A 22 36.59 -21.02 -11.90
C ILE A 22 36.66 -22.27 -10.99
N THR A 23 35.61 -22.58 -10.20
CA THR A 23 35.59 -23.70 -9.24
C THR A 23 35.35 -25.07 -9.87
N GLU A 24 35.85 -26.13 -9.21
CA GLU A 24 35.91 -27.51 -9.70
C GLU A 24 34.51 -28.12 -10.00
N ASN A 25 34.29 -28.48 -11.26
CA ASN A 25 33.46 -29.61 -11.73
C ASN A 25 31.97 -29.68 -11.33
N LEU A 26 31.20 -28.59 -11.49
CA LEU A 26 29.74 -28.68 -11.52
C LEU A 26 29.14 -28.02 -12.76
N ASN A 27 28.10 -28.66 -13.30
CA ASN A 27 27.46 -28.36 -14.58
C ASN A 27 27.12 -26.85 -14.71
N PRO A 28 27.73 -26.11 -15.65
CA PRO A 28 27.52 -24.67 -15.84
C PRO A 28 26.04 -24.26 -15.96
N ILE A 29 25.20 -25.16 -16.48
CA ILE A 29 23.76 -24.96 -16.68
C ILE A 29 23.00 -24.88 -15.34
N LYS A 30 23.44 -25.60 -14.30
CA LYS A 30 22.79 -25.59 -12.98
C LYS A 30 23.07 -24.27 -12.25
N TYR A 31 24.31 -23.79 -12.33
CA TYR A 31 24.76 -22.51 -11.76
C TYR A 31 24.14 -21.29 -12.47
N PHE A 32 24.00 -21.37 -13.81
CA PHE A 32 23.31 -20.34 -14.60
C PHE A 32 21.80 -20.22 -14.32
N LYS A 33 21.16 -21.26 -13.76
CA LYS A 33 19.71 -21.24 -13.48
C LYS A 33 19.37 -20.87 -12.04
N SER A 34 20.23 -21.16 -11.06
CA SER A 34 19.95 -20.81 -9.65
C SER A 34 20.57 -19.47 -9.26
N ASP A 35 21.84 -19.23 -9.57
CA ASP A 35 22.60 -18.14 -8.93
C ASP A 35 22.65 -16.89 -9.82
N PHE A 36 22.75 -17.06 -11.14
CA PHE A 36 22.60 -15.95 -12.09
C PHE A 36 21.18 -15.35 -12.06
N VAL A 37 20.17 -16.18 -11.83
CA VAL A 37 18.78 -15.70 -11.69
C VAL A 37 18.65 -14.86 -10.44
N VAL A 38 19.17 -15.29 -9.29
CA VAL A 38 19.19 -14.49 -8.04
C VAL A 38 19.97 -13.19 -8.22
N LEU A 39 21.10 -13.23 -8.94
CA LEU A 39 21.94 -12.06 -9.21
C LEU A 39 21.28 -11.02 -10.12
N ILE A 40 20.57 -11.48 -11.15
CA ILE A 40 19.83 -10.59 -12.06
C ILE A 40 18.43 -10.31 -11.51
N GLN A 41 17.92 -11.03 -10.52
CA GLN A 41 16.54 -10.89 -10.01
C GLN A 41 16.14 -9.45 -9.70
N PRO A 42 16.94 -8.60 -9.02
CA PRO A 42 16.58 -7.19 -8.83
C PRO A 42 16.46 -6.40 -10.15
N ILE A 43 17.27 -6.76 -11.15
CA ILE A 43 17.25 -6.19 -12.51
C ILE A 43 16.05 -6.75 -13.29
N ILE A 44 15.73 -8.04 -13.15
CA ILE A 44 14.54 -8.69 -13.73
C ILE A 44 13.29 -8.08 -13.12
N GLU A 45 13.21 -7.88 -11.81
CA GLU A 45 12.07 -7.27 -11.12
C GLU A 45 11.85 -5.83 -11.59
N LYS A 46 12.92 -5.03 -11.72
CA LYS A 46 12.85 -3.69 -12.34
C LYS A 46 12.38 -3.76 -13.80
N PHE A 47 12.79 -4.77 -14.56
CA PHE A 47 12.38 -4.97 -15.94
C PHE A 47 10.91 -5.43 -16.04
N VAL A 48 10.49 -6.38 -15.19
CA VAL A 48 9.13 -6.90 -15.06
C VAL A 48 8.16 -5.80 -14.66
N ALA A 49 8.58 -4.89 -13.76
CA ALA A 49 7.79 -3.72 -13.37
C ALA A 49 7.44 -2.80 -14.55
N GLN A 50 8.21 -2.85 -15.66
CA GLN A 50 7.90 -2.11 -16.89
C GLN A 50 6.79 -2.76 -17.73
N PHE A 51 6.39 -4.00 -17.41
CA PHE A 51 5.35 -4.76 -18.12
C PHE A 51 4.26 -5.25 -17.14
N PRO A 52 3.51 -4.34 -16.48
CA PRO A 52 2.47 -4.72 -15.54
C PRO A 52 1.39 -5.58 -16.22
N GLY A 53 1.05 -6.72 -15.62
CA GLY A 53 -0.02 -7.62 -16.09
C GLY A 53 0.43 -8.78 -16.99
N GLN A 54 1.73 -8.90 -17.33
CA GLN A 54 2.25 -10.08 -18.03
C GLN A 54 2.68 -11.17 -17.04
N SER A 55 2.43 -12.44 -17.38
CA SER A 55 2.93 -13.58 -16.61
C SER A 55 4.46 -13.74 -16.77
N GLU A 56 5.15 -14.32 -15.78
CA GLU A 56 6.60 -14.57 -15.84
C GLU A 56 7.04 -15.28 -17.13
N ARG A 57 6.26 -16.26 -17.60
CA ARG A 57 6.55 -16.98 -18.86
C ARG A 57 6.53 -16.05 -20.08
N GLN A 58 5.60 -15.10 -20.14
CA GLN A 58 5.53 -14.12 -21.23
C GLN A 58 6.73 -13.18 -21.19
N ILE A 59 7.13 -12.73 -20.01
CA ILE A 59 8.28 -11.83 -19.82
C ILE A 59 9.60 -12.53 -20.19
N MET A 60 9.82 -13.78 -19.78
CA MET A 60 11.04 -14.53 -20.15
C MET A 60 11.13 -14.83 -21.66
N SER A 61 10.00 -14.90 -22.36
CA SER A 61 9.97 -15.09 -23.81
C SER A 61 10.21 -13.79 -24.60
N ASN A 62 10.16 -12.62 -23.93
CA ASN A 62 10.29 -11.30 -24.53
C ASN A 62 11.71 -11.07 -25.08
N ASN A 63 11.80 -10.48 -26.28
CA ASN A 63 13.08 -10.16 -26.91
C ASN A 63 13.91 -9.17 -26.08
N ALA A 64 13.28 -8.21 -25.40
CA ALA A 64 14.00 -7.26 -24.55
C ALA A 64 14.63 -7.95 -23.32
N TYR A 65 14.00 -8.98 -22.76
CA TYR A 65 14.60 -9.84 -21.72
C TYR A 65 15.79 -10.62 -22.26
N LYS A 66 15.66 -11.23 -23.45
CA LYS A 66 16.78 -11.94 -24.11
C LYS A 66 17.96 -11.01 -24.40
N THR A 67 17.70 -9.78 -24.84
CA THR A 67 18.72 -8.75 -25.05
C THR A 67 19.39 -8.36 -23.73
N LEU A 68 18.63 -8.15 -22.66
CA LEU A 68 19.17 -7.85 -21.33
C LEU A 68 20.13 -8.96 -20.85
N VAL A 69 19.72 -10.23 -20.95
CA VAL A 69 20.57 -11.38 -20.62
C VAL A 69 21.83 -11.39 -21.50
N GLN A 70 21.70 -11.18 -22.81
CA GLN A 70 22.85 -11.11 -23.72
C GLN A 70 23.82 -9.98 -23.37
N VAL A 71 23.34 -8.80 -22.96
CA VAL A 71 24.18 -7.68 -22.52
C VAL A 71 25.04 -8.08 -21.31
N TYR A 72 24.45 -8.72 -20.30
CA TYR A 72 25.20 -9.14 -19.12
C TYR A 72 26.18 -10.28 -19.41
N VAL A 73 25.81 -11.23 -20.27
CA VAL A 73 26.73 -12.27 -20.76
C VAL A 73 27.92 -11.65 -21.51
N GLN A 74 27.68 -10.61 -22.34
CA GLN A 74 28.76 -9.89 -23.02
C GLN A 74 29.67 -9.14 -22.04
N LYS A 75 29.12 -8.59 -20.94
CA LYS A 75 29.91 -7.94 -19.87
C LYS A 75 30.81 -8.91 -19.09
N MET A 76 30.52 -10.22 -19.08
CA MET A 76 31.38 -11.21 -18.43
C MET A 76 32.69 -11.45 -19.17
N ARG A 77 32.70 -11.32 -20.51
CA ARG A 77 33.89 -11.65 -21.32
C ARG A 77 35.11 -10.78 -20.98
N PRO A 78 34.99 -9.44 -20.88
CA PRO A 78 36.08 -8.60 -20.38
C PRO A 78 36.58 -9.02 -18.99
N ILE A 79 35.69 -9.40 -18.08
CA ILE A 79 36.07 -9.86 -16.74
C ILE A 79 36.93 -11.12 -16.85
N ILE A 80 36.50 -12.12 -17.63
CA ILE A 80 37.25 -13.36 -17.87
C ILE A 80 38.63 -13.06 -18.45
N ASP A 81 38.69 -12.21 -19.48
CA ASP A 81 39.93 -11.89 -20.16
C ASP A 81 40.90 -11.15 -19.23
N THR A 82 40.42 -10.18 -18.44
CA THR A 82 41.23 -9.46 -17.45
C THR A 82 41.71 -10.41 -16.34
N THR A 83 40.85 -11.26 -15.78
CA THR A 83 41.24 -12.23 -14.75
C THR A 83 42.31 -13.21 -15.26
N LYS A 84 42.21 -13.64 -16.53
CA LYS A 84 43.22 -14.50 -17.18
C LYS A 84 44.53 -13.77 -17.42
N GLN A 85 44.48 -12.53 -17.92
CA GLN A 85 45.66 -11.70 -18.16
C GLN A 85 46.43 -11.41 -16.87
N SER A 86 45.73 -11.29 -15.74
CA SER A 86 46.34 -11.15 -14.42
C SER A 86 46.81 -12.46 -13.78
N GLY A 87 46.68 -13.60 -14.47
CA GLY A 87 47.11 -14.91 -13.94
C GLY A 87 46.23 -15.48 -12.82
N LEU A 88 45.07 -14.86 -12.55
CA LEU A 88 44.17 -15.23 -11.45
C LEU A 88 43.11 -16.27 -11.85
N TRP A 89 43.16 -16.79 -13.09
CA TRP A 89 42.26 -17.83 -13.58
C TRP A 89 42.70 -19.23 -13.12
N ILE A 90 42.73 -19.43 -11.80
CA ILE A 90 43.20 -20.66 -11.15
C ILE A 90 42.15 -21.18 -10.14
N PRO A 91 41.98 -22.51 -10.03
CA PRO A 91 41.06 -23.10 -9.06
C PRO A 91 41.55 -22.86 -7.63
N GLN A 92 40.61 -22.71 -6.70
CA GLN A 92 40.92 -22.55 -5.28
C GLN A 92 41.62 -23.81 -4.76
N GLY A 93 42.75 -23.67 -4.06
CA GLY A 93 43.44 -24.81 -3.44
C GLY A 93 44.24 -25.69 -4.41
N GLY A 94 44.45 -25.24 -5.66
CA GLY A 94 45.15 -25.99 -6.71
C GLY A 94 46.68 -26.05 -6.60
N SER A 95 47.28 -25.56 -5.51
CA SER A 95 48.74 -25.61 -5.33
C SER A 95 49.22 -27.04 -5.01
N PRO A 96 50.32 -27.53 -5.62
CA PRO A 96 50.87 -28.87 -5.36
C PRO A 96 51.55 -29.06 -4.00
N THR A 97 51.56 -28.06 -3.10
CA THR A 97 52.46 -28.05 -1.94
C THR A 97 51.75 -28.15 -0.59
N ASN A 98 52.27 -29.01 0.29
CA ASN A 98 51.90 -29.20 1.70
C ASN A 98 52.38 -28.02 2.58
N ILE A 99 52.20 -26.77 2.13
CA ILE A 99 52.61 -25.58 2.91
C ILE A 99 51.51 -25.25 3.92
N ASP A 100 51.90 -24.90 5.15
CA ASP A 100 50.99 -24.49 6.22
C ASP A 100 50.19 -23.25 5.80
N ALA A 101 48.86 -23.32 5.92
CA ALA A 101 47.96 -22.22 5.61
C ALA A 101 48.26 -20.98 6.48
N THR A 102 48.68 -21.19 7.74
CA THR A 102 49.03 -20.11 8.66
C THR A 102 50.20 -19.28 8.14
N GLU A 103 51.24 -19.96 7.64
CA GLU A 103 52.44 -19.32 7.10
C GLU A 103 52.11 -18.53 5.83
N LEU A 104 51.36 -19.12 4.90
CA LEU A 104 50.93 -18.46 3.66
C LEU A 104 50.09 -17.20 3.94
N ILE A 105 49.10 -17.31 4.82
CA ILE A 105 48.25 -16.16 5.16
C ILE A 105 49.05 -15.11 5.95
N GLY A 106 49.97 -15.55 6.81
CA GLY A 106 50.87 -14.67 7.55
C GLY A 106 51.75 -13.82 6.63
N GLN A 107 52.28 -14.40 5.55
CA GLN A 107 53.04 -13.67 4.53
C GLN A 107 52.22 -12.54 3.91
N VAL A 108 50.94 -12.81 3.60
CA VAL A 108 50.03 -11.79 3.07
C VAL A 108 49.82 -10.67 4.10
N LEU A 109 49.47 -11.00 5.34
CA LEU A 109 49.22 -10.02 6.40
C LEU A 109 50.45 -9.16 6.76
N SER A 110 51.66 -9.69 6.54
CA SER A 110 52.91 -8.96 6.77
C SER A 110 53.37 -8.10 5.59
N SER A 111 52.69 -8.20 4.43
CA SER A 111 53.09 -7.48 3.22
C SER A 111 52.79 -5.99 3.32
N GLU A 112 53.73 -5.14 2.89
CA GLU A 112 53.54 -3.69 2.80
C GLU A 112 52.59 -3.29 1.65
N ALA A 113 52.46 -4.15 0.64
CA ALA A 113 51.58 -3.95 -0.51
C ALA A 113 50.66 -5.16 -0.71
N ALA A 114 49.37 -4.89 -0.95
CA ALA A 114 48.41 -5.90 -1.39
C ALA A 114 48.29 -5.85 -2.91
N ASP A 115 48.99 -6.72 -3.62
CA ASP A 115 48.96 -6.86 -5.07
C ASP A 115 48.44 -8.24 -5.53
N VAL A 116 48.63 -8.56 -6.82
CA VAL A 116 48.16 -9.81 -7.43
C VAL A 116 48.84 -11.03 -6.81
N GLU A 117 50.08 -10.92 -6.35
CA GLU A 117 50.84 -11.99 -5.70
C GLU A 117 50.15 -12.43 -4.39
N GLN A 118 49.71 -11.47 -3.56
CA GLN A 118 48.97 -11.81 -2.33
C GLN A 118 47.65 -12.53 -2.63
N ILE A 119 46.97 -12.19 -3.73
CA ILE A 119 45.77 -12.91 -4.17
C ILE A 119 46.09 -14.33 -4.62
N LEU A 120 47.19 -14.54 -5.34
CA LEU A 120 47.65 -15.88 -5.72
C LEU A 120 47.94 -16.73 -4.48
N ILE A 121 48.56 -16.15 -3.46
CA ILE A 121 48.79 -16.82 -2.17
C ILE A 121 47.46 -17.19 -1.52
N LEU A 122 46.52 -16.26 -1.35
CA LEU A 122 45.21 -16.53 -0.76
C LEU A 122 44.38 -17.55 -1.56
N ARG A 123 44.55 -17.61 -2.88
CA ARG A 123 43.89 -18.57 -3.77
C ARG A 123 44.48 -19.98 -3.65
N SER A 124 45.74 -20.09 -3.26
CA SER A 124 46.42 -21.38 -3.03
C SER A 124 45.94 -22.10 -1.77
N VAL A 125 45.35 -21.37 -0.81
CA VAL A 125 44.87 -21.92 0.46
C VAL A 125 43.62 -22.78 0.26
N LYS A 126 43.59 -23.99 0.83
CA LYS A 126 42.41 -24.87 0.80
C LYS A 126 41.38 -24.43 1.85
N ILE A 127 40.54 -23.46 1.50
CA ILE A 127 39.57 -22.84 2.42
C ILE A 127 38.61 -23.82 3.09
N ASN A 128 38.24 -24.92 2.43
CA ASN A 128 37.38 -25.97 3.02
C ASN A 128 38.02 -26.65 4.24
N ASN A 129 39.36 -26.65 4.32
CA ASN A 129 40.09 -27.20 5.46
C ASN A 129 40.21 -26.21 6.64
N LEU A 130 39.84 -24.95 6.44
CA LEU A 130 39.89 -23.92 7.49
C LEU A 130 38.61 -23.87 8.33
N LEU A 131 37.60 -24.69 8.01
CA LEU A 131 36.35 -24.72 8.76
C LEU A 131 36.63 -25.08 10.23
N TYR A 132 36.18 -24.24 11.16
CA TYR A 132 36.44 -24.35 12.61
C TYR A 132 37.90 -24.11 13.05
N SER A 133 38.73 -23.56 12.17
CA SER A 133 40.15 -23.32 12.44
C SER A 133 40.46 -21.83 12.70
N PRO A 134 41.37 -21.48 13.63
CA PRO A 134 41.79 -20.10 13.88
C PRO A 134 42.34 -19.37 12.64
N GLU A 135 42.93 -20.13 11.71
CA GLU A 135 43.47 -19.66 10.43
C GLU A 135 42.40 -19.03 9.55
N LEU A 136 41.12 -19.40 9.73
CA LEU A 136 40.01 -18.74 9.05
C LEU A 136 39.89 -17.27 9.45
N THR A 137 40.16 -16.91 10.71
CA THR A 137 40.23 -15.51 11.15
C THR A 137 41.31 -14.74 10.38
N LEU A 138 42.50 -15.34 10.25
CA LEU A 138 43.60 -14.74 9.52
C LEU A 138 43.26 -14.57 8.03
N TYR A 139 42.59 -15.57 7.45
CA TYR A 139 42.16 -15.54 6.04
C TYR A 139 41.19 -14.38 5.76
N TYR A 140 40.19 -14.19 6.64
CA TYR A 140 39.26 -13.07 6.54
C TYR A 140 39.97 -11.72 6.69
N ASN A 141 40.88 -11.59 7.66
CA ASN A 141 41.65 -10.37 7.86
C ASN A 141 42.52 -10.03 6.64
N ALA A 142 43.14 -11.05 6.02
CA ALA A 142 43.94 -10.87 4.81
C ALA A 142 43.06 -10.42 3.63
N CYS A 143 41.89 -11.03 3.45
CA CYS A 143 40.94 -10.61 2.42
C CYS A 143 40.45 -9.17 2.63
N LEU A 144 40.13 -8.78 3.88
CA LEU A 144 39.72 -7.41 4.22
C LEU A 144 40.83 -6.39 3.93
N MET A 145 42.08 -6.71 4.26
CA MET A 145 43.23 -5.89 3.91
C MET A 145 43.39 -5.75 2.39
N CYS A 146 43.28 -6.84 1.64
CA CYS A 146 43.38 -6.80 0.18
C CYS A 146 42.18 -6.09 -0.48
N CYS A 147 41.00 -6.08 0.15
CA CYS A 147 39.88 -5.22 -0.26
C CYS A 147 40.22 -3.72 -0.18
N GLN A 148 41.25 -3.30 0.57
CA GLN A 148 41.73 -1.92 0.61
C GLN A 148 42.88 -1.63 -0.35
N SER A 149 43.29 -2.60 -1.18
CA SER A 149 44.38 -2.43 -2.14
C SER A 149 44.12 -1.23 -3.07
N PRO A 150 45.16 -0.45 -3.47
CA PRO A 150 45.00 0.56 -4.52
C PRO A 150 44.65 -0.07 -5.89
N ILE A 151 44.89 -1.36 -6.08
CA ILE A 151 44.65 -2.07 -7.35
C ILE A 151 43.22 -2.64 -7.39
N VAL A 152 42.42 -2.16 -8.34
CA VAL A 152 40.99 -2.53 -8.49
C VAL A 152 40.79 -4.05 -8.57
N ILE A 153 41.55 -4.75 -9.42
CA ILE A 153 41.37 -6.21 -9.59
C ILE A 153 41.64 -7.00 -8.31
N VAL A 154 42.58 -6.53 -7.48
CA VAL A 154 42.91 -7.13 -6.18
C VAL A 154 41.72 -6.99 -5.24
N ARG A 155 41.10 -5.80 -5.18
CA ARG A 155 39.91 -5.57 -4.36
C ARG A 155 38.73 -6.45 -4.77
N LEU A 156 38.39 -6.46 -6.07
CA LEU A 156 37.29 -7.26 -6.62
C LEU A 156 37.48 -8.76 -6.38
N TYR A 157 38.71 -9.26 -6.57
CA TYR A 157 39.02 -10.68 -6.35
C TYR A 157 39.02 -11.02 -4.85
N SER A 158 39.51 -10.15 -3.99
CA SER A 158 39.49 -10.33 -2.52
C SER A 158 38.07 -10.43 -1.98
N TYR A 159 37.18 -9.55 -2.43
CA TYR A 159 35.75 -9.65 -2.10
C TYR A 159 35.18 -11.02 -2.52
N SER A 160 35.53 -11.49 -3.73
CA SER A 160 35.07 -12.78 -4.24
C SER A 160 35.59 -13.96 -3.40
N LEU A 161 36.84 -13.87 -2.92
CA LEU A 161 37.43 -14.86 -2.01
C LEU A 161 36.72 -14.87 -0.65
N LEU A 162 36.50 -13.70 -0.04
CA LEU A 162 35.82 -13.57 1.25
C LEU A 162 34.38 -14.10 1.18
N ARG A 163 33.67 -13.80 0.10
CA ARG A 163 32.31 -14.31 -0.12
C ARG A 163 32.25 -15.83 -0.29
N SER A 164 33.27 -16.41 -0.93
CA SER A 164 33.40 -17.86 -1.11
C SER A 164 33.93 -18.59 0.14
N ALA A 165 34.49 -17.86 1.10
CA ALA A 165 35.08 -18.44 2.31
C ALA A 165 34.00 -19.05 3.22
N PRO A 166 34.31 -20.13 3.95
CA PRO A 166 33.42 -20.68 4.96
C PRO A 166 33.01 -19.63 6.00
N VAL A 167 31.78 -19.74 6.53
CA VAL A 167 31.27 -18.82 7.56
C VAL A 167 32.00 -19.07 8.88
N ILE A 168 32.44 -17.99 9.54
CA ILE A 168 33.00 -18.07 10.89
C ILE A 168 31.85 -18.31 11.88
N VAL A 169 31.86 -19.50 12.49
CA VAL A 169 30.82 -19.90 13.45
C VAL A 169 31.15 -19.46 14.88
N ASP A 170 32.44 -19.39 15.23
CA ASP A 170 32.91 -19.02 16.56
C ASP A 170 32.94 -17.48 16.74
N LEU A 171 32.26 -16.98 17.77
CA LEU A 171 32.10 -15.54 18.02
C LEU A 171 33.40 -14.85 18.47
N ARG A 172 34.36 -15.55 19.09
CA ARG A 172 35.69 -14.96 19.40
C ARG A 172 36.48 -14.70 18.13
N HIS A 173 36.44 -15.66 17.21
CA HIS A 173 37.06 -15.52 15.90
C HIS A 173 36.39 -14.41 15.10
N LEU A 174 35.06 -14.33 15.13
CA LEU A 174 34.31 -13.27 14.46
C LEU A 174 34.58 -11.89 15.08
N PHE A 175 34.68 -11.80 16.41
CA PHE A 175 35.07 -10.59 17.12
C PHE A 175 36.44 -10.06 16.66
N ASN A 176 37.43 -10.95 16.52
CA ASN A 176 38.75 -10.55 16.03
C ASN A 176 38.71 -10.03 14.59
N VAL A 177 37.86 -10.61 13.73
CA VAL A 177 37.64 -10.09 12.37
C VAL A 177 36.98 -8.72 12.40
N PHE A 178 35.92 -8.54 13.19
CA PHE A 178 35.25 -7.24 13.34
C PHE A 178 36.18 -6.17 13.91
N LYS A 179 37.05 -6.52 14.86
CA LYS A 179 38.04 -5.60 15.41
C LYS A 179 38.97 -5.06 14.32
N VAL A 180 39.46 -5.92 13.43
CA VAL A 180 40.30 -5.50 12.29
C VAL A 180 39.49 -4.69 11.27
N ALA A 181 38.25 -5.13 10.97
CA ALA A 181 37.38 -4.41 10.05
C ALA A 181 37.07 -2.98 10.56
N MET A 182 36.79 -2.82 11.85
CA MET A 182 36.50 -1.52 12.46
C MET A 182 37.72 -0.62 12.56
N ASP A 183 38.92 -1.19 12.73
CA ASP A 183 40.18 -0.43 12.65
C ASP A 183 40.36 0.19 11.26
N PHE A 184 40.12 -0.57 10.17
CA PHE A 184 40.08 0.02 8.82
C PHE A 184 38.98 1.08 8.66
N TRP A 185 37.77 0.81 9.17
CA TRP A 185 36.62 1.72 9.10
C TRP A 185 36.88 3.07 9.77
N GLN A 186 37.63 3.07 10.88
CA GLN A 186 37.93 4.27 11.67
C GLN A 186 39.13 5.08 11.14
N ARG A 187 40.05 4.46 10.39
CA ARG A 187 41.26 5.12 9.87
C ARG A 187 40.99 6.11 8.72
N GLY A 188 39.85 6.00 8.03
CA GLY A 188 39.49 6.92 6.94
C GLY A 188 38.56 6.32 5.90
N PRO A 189 38.55 6.87 4.66
CA PRO A 189 37.74 6.36 3.57
C PRO A 189 38.09 4.90 3.24
N VAL A 190 37.07 4.06 3.09
CA VAL A 190 37.23 2.65 2.70
C VAL A 190 36.79 2.41 1.26
N SER A 191 37.33 1.39 0.62
CA SER A 191 36.89 0.99 -0.72
C SER A 191 35.45 0.46 -0.75
N PHE A 192 34.82 0.52 -1.93
CA PHE A 192 33.49 -0.04 -2.17
C PHE A 192 33.44 -1.55 -1.90
N GLU A 193 34.48 -2.29 -2.32
CA GLU A 193 34.60 -3.73 -2.09
C GLU A 193 34.76 -4.09 -0.60
N PHE A 194 35.43 -3.22 0.17
CA PHE A 194 35.51 -3.38 1.61
C PHE A 194 34.16 -3.14 2.29
N CYS A 195 33.42 -2.09 1.89
CA CYS A 195 32.05 -1.88 2.36
C CYS A 195 31.16 -3.11 2.08
N ALA A 196 31.28 -3.69 0.88
CA ALA A 196 30.55 -4.91 0.52
C ALA A 196 30.94 -6.10 1.42
N ALA A 197 32.23 -6.26 1.71
CA ALA A 197 32.73 -7.32 2.60
C ALA A 197 32.25 -7.13 4.04
N LEU A 198 32.28 -5.90 4.54
CA LEU A 198 31.77 -5.55 5.87
C LEU A 198 30.26 -5.78 5.97
N PHE A 199 29.49 -5.42 4.93
CA PHE A 199 28.07 -5.74 4.85
C PHE A 199 27.81 -7.24 4.98
N LEU A 200 28.55 -8.10 4.27
CA LEU A 200 28.42 -9.56 4.39
C LEU A 200 28.70 -10.06 5.81
N LEU A 201 29.67 -9.44 6.51
CA LEU A 201 29.96 -9.78 7.91
C LEU A 201 28.81 -9.38 8.84
N LEU A 202 28.22 -8.19 8.67
CA LEU A 202 27.07 -7.72 9.44
C LEU A 202 25.82 -8.58 9.20
N GLU A 203 25.56 -8.95 7.95
CA GLU A 203 24.45 -9.83 7.59
C GLU A 203 24.61 -11.20 8.27
N ARG A 204 25.79 -11.82 8.16
CA ARG A 204 26.09 -13.11 8.81
C ARG A 204 26.00 -13.03 10.33
N LEU A 205 26.46 -11.93 10.94
CA LEU A 205 26.29 -11.69 12.37
C LEU A 205 24.80 -11.64 12.76
N SER A 206 23.95 -11.02 11.93
CA SER A 206 22.51 -10.92 12.18
C SER A 206 21.76 -12.25 12.11
N GLU A 207 22.37 -13.28 11.53
CA GLU A 207 21.83 -14.64 11.46
C GLU A 207 22.30 -15.52 12.62
N HIS A 208 23.34 -15.08 13.34
CA HIS A 208 23.84 -15.80 14.52
C HIS A 208 22.84 -15.74 15.67
N ARG A 209 22.66 -16.88 16.34
CA ARG A 209 21.86 -17.01 17.56
C ARG A 209 22.81 -17.29 18.72
N PRO A 210 23.32 -16.25 19.42
CA PRO A 210 24.32 -16.44 20.47
C PRO A 210 23.74 -17.29 21.61
N SER A 211 24.54 -18.26 22.07
CA SER A 211 24.22 -19.00 23.28
C SER A 211 24.48 -18.13 24.52
N PRO A 212 23.94 -18.47 25.71
CA PRO A 212 24.24 -17.73 26.95
C PRO A 212 25.74 -17.66 27.27
N ILE A 213 26.52 -18.63 26.78
CA ILE A 213 27.97 -18.72 27.02
C ILE A 213 28.72 -17.70 26.16
N ASP A 214 28.21 -17.38 24.97
CA ASP A 214 28.83 -16.46 24.01
C ASP A 214 28.28 -15.03 24.11
N ALA A 215 27.41 -14.76 25.10
CA ALA A 215 26.75 -13.47 25.26
C ALA A 215 27.74 -12.32 25.45
N ASN A 216 28.86 -12.57 26.15
CA ASN A 216 29.89 -11.55 26.38
C ASN A 216 30.60 -11.18 25.07
N GLU A 217 31.06 -12.16 24.30
CA GLU A 217 31.68 -11.97 23.00
C GLU A 217 30.74 -11.27 22.01
N PHE A 218 29.47 -11.69 22.00
CA PHE A 218 28.45 -11.05 21.16
C PHE A 218 28.27 -9.58 21.53
N ASN A 219 28.17 -9.25 22.82
CA ASN A 219 28.08 -7.86 23.30
C ASN A 219 29.33 -7.05 22.97
N LEU A 220 30.52 -7.65 23.01
CA LEU A 220 31.75 -6.99 22.56
C LEU A 220 31.70 -6.65 21.07
N ILE A 221 31.20 -7.56 20.22
CA ILE A 221 31.01 -7.26 18.80
C ILE A 221 30.00 -6.11 18.63
N LEU A 222 28.86 -6.16 19.32
CA LEU A 222 27.84 -5.11 19.27
C LEU A 222 28.43 -3.74 19.65
N SER A 223 29.27 -3.66 20.68
CA SER A 223 29.93 -2.42 21.09
C SER A 223 30.90 -1.86 20.04
N LEU A 224 31.49 -2.71 19.18
CA LEU A 224 32.35 -2.27 18.09
C LEU A 224 31.55 -1.61 16.95
N ILE A 225 30.32 -2.08 16.72
CA ILE A 225 29.50 -1.66 15.57
C ILE A 225 28.37 -0.69 15.92
N GLU A 226 28.11 -0.41 17.21
CA GLU A 226 27.04 0.50 17.67
C GLU A 226 27.11 1.87 16.98
N ASN A 227 28.32 2.40 16.79
CA ASN A 227 28.57 3.73 16.22
C ASN A 227 28.99 3.69 14.74
N ILE A 228 28.68 2.62 14.02
CA ILE A 228 29.11 2.47 12.62
C ILE A 228 28.51 3.56 11.70
N ASN A 229 27.33 4.09 12.05
CA ASN A 229 26.66 5.17 11.33
C ASN A 229 27.37 6.53 11.44
N ASN A 230 28.22 6.71 12.47
CA ASN A 230 28.95 7.96 12.71
C ASN A 230 30.09 8.22 11.69
N SER A 231 30.30 7.31 10.72
CA SER A 231 31.37 7.41 9.72
C SER A 231 30.84 7.93 8.38
N GLN A 232 31.69 8.68 7.67
CA GLN A 232 31.43 9.08 6.27
C GLN A 232 31.28 7.88 5.32
N ASN A 233 31.80 6.72 5.72
CA ASN A 233 31.68 5.47 4.96
C ASN A 233 30.27 4.86 5.01
N PHE A 234 29.43 5.29 5.96
CA PHE A 234 28.13 4.67 6.22
C PHE A 234 27.16 4.75 5.04
N GLU A 235 27.14 5.85 4.30
CA GLU A 235 26.29 5.98 3.11
C GLU A 235 26.64 4.94 2.03
N THR A 236 27.93 4.59 1.90
CA THR A 236 28.37 3.54 0.97
C THR A 236 27.93 2.16 1.46
N LEU A 237 27.95 1.92 2.78
CA LEU A 237 27.41 0.68 3.37
C LEU A 237 25.91 0.54 3.14
N MET A 238 25.15 1.63 3.27
CA MET A 238 23.72 1.66 3.00
C MET A 238 23.35 1.30 1.56
N CYS A 239 24.24 1.48 0.58
CA CYS A 239 24.00 1.03 -0.80
C CYS A 239 23.85 -0.51 -0.92
N PHE A 240 24.38 -1.28 0.03
CA PHE A 240 24.26 -2.74 0.04
C PHE A 240 22.99 -3.22 0.76
N ASP A 241 22.63 -2.60 1.89
CA ASP A 241 21.36 -2.79 2.60
C ASP A 241 20.77 -1.45 3.05
N THR A 242 19.88 -0.90 2.22
CA THR A 242 19.21 0.36 2.52
C THR A 242 18.24 0.22 3.69
N SER A 243 17.64 -0.96 3.85
CA SER A 243 16.66 -1.24 4.91
C SER A 243 17.28 -1.45 6.29
N LEU A 244 18.61 -1.51 6.40
CA LEU A 244 19.38 -1.70 7.63
C LEU A 244 18.86 -2.88 8.48
N LYS A 245 18.40 -3.95 7.82
CA LYS A 245 17.81 -5.13 8.48
C LYS A 245 18.75 -5.75 9.49
N TRP A 246 20.05 -5.77 9.18
CA TRP A 246 21.06 -6.30 10.09
C TRP A 246 21.07 -5.52 11.41
N MET A 247 20.92 -4.20 11.38
CA MET A 247 20.95 -3.33 12.55
C MET A 247 19.76 -3.61 13.46
N TYR A 248 18.55 -3.68 12.90
CA TYR A 248 17.32 -3.93 13.66
C TYR A 248 17.21 -5.37 14.19
N LYS A 249 17.91 -6.32 13.57
CA LYS A 249 18.03 -7.69 14.09
C LYS A 249 19.03 -7.81 15.24
N LEU A 250 20.08 -6.99 15.23
CA LEU A 250 21.19 -7.08 16.17
C LEU A 250 21.05 -6.19 17.39
N PHE A 251 20.58 -4.96 17.21
CA PHE A 251 20.62 -3.95 18.27
C PHE A 251 19.42 -4.07 19.21
N THR A 252 19.70 -3.90 20.50
CA THR A 252 18.65 -3.75 21.52
C THR A 252 17.95 -2.41 21.35
N GLN A 253 16.78 -2.25 21.98
CA GLN A 253 16.07 -0.98 21.96
C GLN A 253 16.89 0.17 22.57
N GLU A 254 17.71 -0.12 23.59
CA GLU A 254 18.61 0.85 24.21
C GLU A 254 19.68 1.33 23.21
N MET A 255 20.33 0.39 22.51
CA MET A 255 21.30 0.73 21.46
C MET A 255 20.64 1.52 20.32
N LEU A 256 19.45 1.13 19.87
CA LEU A 256 18.73 1.87 18.83
C LEU A 256 18.38 3.29 19.27
N ASN A 257 18.02 3.52 20.54
CA ASN A 257 17.80 4.87 21.06
C ASN A 257 19.08 5.71 21.04
N ASN A 258 20.23 5.13 21.38
CA ASN A 258 21.53 5.82 21.27
C ASN A 258 21.86 6.17 19.82
N VAL A 259 21.67 5.21 18.90
CA VAL A 259 21.89 5.39 17.47
C VAL A 259 21.01 6.51 16.92
N ILE A 260 19.71 6.55 17.26
CA ILE A 260 18.79 7.61 16.83
C ILE A 260 19.27 8.98 17.33
N LYS A 261 19.67 9.08 18.60
CA LYS A 261 20.15 10.33 19.19
C LYS A 261 21.36 10.88 18.43
N ASN A 262 22.32 10.02 18.12
CA ASN A 262 23.49 10.39 17.32
C ASN A 262 23.10 10.74 15.88
N SER A 263 22.21 9.94 15.27
CA SER A 263 21.71 10.13 13.90
C SER A 263 21.12 11.54 13.69
N ILE A 264 20.43 12.09 14.69
CA ILE A 264 19.87 13.45 14.62
C ILE A 264 20.97 14.52 14.53
N GLU A 265 22.08 14.34 15.24
CA GLU A 265 23.22 15.26 15.17
C GLU A 265 23.96 15.15 13.83
N TYR A 266 24.17 13.93 13.32
CA TYR A 266 24.82 13.69 12.03
C TYR A 266 23.96 14.11 10.83
N LEU A 267 22.65 13.96 10.91
CA LEU A 267 21.72 14.47 9.89
C LEU A 267 21.85 15.99 9.73
N LYS A 268 22.03 16.73 10.83
CA LYS A 268 22.28 18.19 10.81
C LYS A 268 23.63 18.54 10.15
N GLN A 269 24.56 17.58 10.09
CA GLN A 269 25.84 17.69 9.40
C GLN A 269 25.78 17.18 7.95
N SER A 270 24.58 16.92 7.41
CA SER A 270 24.33 16.48 6.03
C SER A 270 24.58 15.00 5.73
N HIS A 271 24.60 14.13 6.74
CA HIS A 271 24.63 12.69 6.53
C HIS A 271 23.22 12.17 6.21
N SER A 272 23.00 11.79 4.95
CA SER A 272 21.66 11.47 4.44
C SER A 272 21.12 10.12 4.91
N GLY A 273 22.01 9.16 5.16
CA GLY A 273 21.66 7.82 5.65
C GLY A 273 20.97 7.82 7.02
N ASP A 274 21.33 8.76 7.89
CA ASP A 274 20.77 8.89 9.24
C ASP A 274 19.26 9.20 9.23
N PHE A 275 18.76 9.87 8.19
CA PHE A 275 17.33 10.11 8.05
C PHE A 275 16.53 8.80 7.89
N CYS A 276 17.09 7.83 7.16
CA CYS A 276 16.45 6.52 6.98
C CYS A 276 16.37 5.75 8.30
N ILE A 277 17.45 5.78 9.10
CA ILE A 277 17.48 5.19 10.45
C ILE A 277 16.34 5.76 11.29
N ILE A 278 16.26 7.09 11.36
CA ILE A 278 15.28 7.79 12.18
C ILE A 278 13.86 7.45 11.73
N CYS A 279 13.58 7.50 10.43
CA CYS A 279 12.24 7.19 9.90
C CYS A 279 11.83 5.75 10.20
N HIS A 280 12.74 4.78 9.99
CA HIS A 280 12.43 3.38 10.26
C HIS A 280 12.18 3.14 11.74
N CYS A 281 13.05 3.64 12.63
CA CYS A 281 12.86 3.54 14.08
C CYS A 281 11.51 4.14 14.52
N LEU A 282 11.18 5.34 14.05
CA LEU A 282 9.90 5.98 14.37
C LEU A 282 8.73 5.15 13.83
N SER A 283 8.84 4.55 12.64
CA SER A 283 7.76 3.72 12.07
C SER A 283 7.43 2.48 12.91
N VAL A 284 8.41 1.93 13.63
CA VAL A 284 8.23 0.80 14.54
C VAL A 284 8.00 1.22 16.00
N GLY A 285 7.80 2.51 16.25
CA GLY A 285 7.49 3.06 17.58
C GLY A 285 8.70 3.24 18.50
N ILE A 286 9.91 3.33 17.95
CA ILE A 286 11.16 3.58 18.69
C ILE A 286 11.59 5.04 18.49
N GLY A 287 11.90 5.74 19.58
CA GLY A 287 12.31 7.16 19.58
C GLY A 287 11.19 8.11 20.03
N ASP A 288 11.48 9.42 19.98
CA ASP A 288 10.55 10.49 20.37
C ASP A 288 9.96 11.18 19.13
N PRO A 289 8.67 10.94 18.80
CA PRO A 289 8.03 11.54 17.63
C PRO A 289 7.97 13.07 17.64
N SER A 290 8.09 13.72 18.81
CA SER A 290 8.03 15.19 18.91
C SER A 290 9.18 15.89 18.19
N GLN A 291 10.31 15.21 18.02
CA GLN A 291 11.51 15.74 17.35
C GLN A 291 11.42 15.65 15.82
N PHE A 292 10.41 14.96 15.30
CA PHE A 292 10.37 14.59 13.88
C PHE A 292 10.21 15.80 12.95
N LEU A 293 9.58 16.89 13.39
CA LEU A 293 9.51 18.15 12.64
C LEU A 293 10.90 18.74 12.37
N ASP A 294 11.76 18.77 13.39
CA ASP A 294 13.14 19.25 13.28
C ASP A 294 13.99 18.36 12.38
N ILE A 295 13.76 17.05 12.43
CA ILE A 295 14.43 16.04 11.60
C ILE A 295 14.07 16.24 10.13
N VAL A 296 12.77 16.40 9.81
CA VAL A 296 12.31 16.69 8.45
C VAL A 296 12.89 18.01 7.94
N ALA A 297 12.87 19.07 8.75
CA ALA A 297 13.45 20.35 8.40
C ALA A 297 14.97 20.28 8.14
N ALA A 298 15.70 19.45 8.88
CA ALA A 298 17.13 19.20 8.65
C ALA A 298 17.38 18.44 7.34
N ALA A 299 16.61 17.37 7.10
CA ALA A 299 16.72 16.54 5.90
C ALA A 299 16.48 17.33 4.60
N LEU A 300 15.46 18.21 4.60
CA LEU A 300 15.09 19.00 3.43
C LEU A 300 16.20 19.95 2.93
N ARG A 301 17.16 20.31 3.79
CA ARG A 301 18.30 21.18 3.40
C ARG A 301 19.27 20.49 2.45
N THR A 302 19.33 19.16 2.46
CA THR A 302 20.37 18.38 1.78
C THR A 302 19.82 17.35 0.82
N VAL A 303 18.50 17.15 0.79
CA VAL A 303 17.79 16.11 0.04
C VAL A 303 18.15 16.05 -1.46
N ALA A 304 18.43 17.20 -2.07
CA ALA A 304 18.81 17.30 -3.48
C ALA A 304 20.16 16.65 -3.79
N CYS A 305 21.04 16.49 -2.79
CA CYS A 305 22.36 15.90 -2.90
C CYS A 305 22.39 14.41 -2.55
N TRP A 306 21.27 13.84 -2.08
CA TRP A 306 21.23 12.46 -1.60
C TRP A 306 21.37 11.45 -2.74
N ALA A 307 22.02 10.32 -2.46
CA ALA A 307 22.07 9.21 -3.40
C ALA A 307 20.67 8.61 -3.60
N HIS A 308 20.32 8.25 -4.85
CA HIS A 308 19.00 7.72 -5.20
C HIS A 308 18.55 6.49 -4.37
N PRO A 309 19.43 5.52 -4.00
CA PRO A 309 19.06 4.42 -3.10
C PRO A 309 18.56 4.90 -1.73
N ILE A 310 19.21 5.91 -1.16
CA ILE A 310 18.82 6.53 0.12
C ILE A 310 17.49 7.25 -0.04
N GLN A 311 17.29 8.00 -1.13
CA GLN A 311 16.00 8.66 -1.41
C GLN A 311 14.85 7.65 -1.52
N ARG A 312 15.08 6.51 -2.20
CA ARG A 312 14.08 5.44 -2.36
C ARG A 312 13.72 4.78 -1.03
N GLU A 313 14.71 4.54 -0.17
CA GLU A 313 14.48 3.97 1.15
C GLU A 313 13.77 4.94 2.09
N ALA A 314 14.20 6.21 2.10
CA ALA A 314 13.55 7.26 2.86
C ALA A 314 12.07 7.36 2.47
N ARG A 315 11.76 7.31 1.16
CA ARG A 315 10.40 7.28 0.64
C ARG A 315 9.57 6.11 1.21
N ALA A 316 10.10 4.90 1.16
CA ALA A 316 9.42 3.71 1.67
C ALA A 316 9.22 3.76 3.20
N SER A 317 10.23 4.19 3.95
CA SER A 317 10.18 4.33 5.41
C SER A 317 9.17 5.39 5.86
N LEU A 318 9.12 6.52 5.15
CA LEU A 318 8.16 7.60 5.42
C LEU A 318 6.71 7.17 5.17
N ALA A 319 6.44 6.30 4.19
CA ALA A 319 5.10 5.87 3.84
C ALA A 319 4.33 5.23 5.02
N ALA A 320 5.05 4.57 5.93
CA ALA A 320 4.46 3.88 7.09
C ALA A 320 4.09 4.82 8.25
N LEU A 321 4.75 5.98 8.36
CA LEU A 321 4.62 6.87 9.53
C LEU A 321 3.21 7.41 9.81
N PRO A 322 2.41 7.83 8.80
CA PRO A 322 1.07 8.38 9.04
C PRO A 322 0.11 7.42 9.75
N LEU A 323 0.38 6.12 9.71
CA LEU A 323 -0.46 5.09 10.32
C LEU A 323 -0.17 4.88 11.82
N HIS A 324 1.00 5.33 12.30
CA HIS A 324 1.51 5.01 13.64
C HIS A 324 1.60 6.20 14.60
N HIS A 325 1.51 7.44 14.10
CA HIS A 325 1.72 8.66 14.90
C HIS A 325 0.52 9.61 14.92
N SER A 326 0.50 10.55 15.87
CA SER A 326 -0.60 11.50 16.04
C SER A 326 -0.77 12.43 14.83
N THR A 327 -2.01 12.83 14.55
CA THR A 327 -2.37 13.74 13.45
C THR A 327 -1.65 15.09 13.55
N ALA A 328 -1.37 15.58 14.76
CA ALA A 328 -0.71 16.87 15.00
C ALA A 328 0.73 16.94 14.46
N ILE A 329 1.51 15.85 14.59
CA ILE A 329 2.88 15.79 14.06
C ILE A 329 2.85 15.76 12.53
N SER A 330 1.86 15.05 11.96
CA SER A 330 1.72 14.91 10.51
C SER A 330 1.30 16.21 9.81
N ASP A 331 0.47 17.05 10.45
CA ASP A 331 0.08 18.35 9.89
C ASP A 331 1.27 19.33 9.78
N GLY A 332 2.14 19.37 10.80
CA GLY A 332 3.33 20.22 10.77
C GLY A 332 4.32 19.83 9.66
N ILE A 333 4.46 18.53 9.38
CA ILE A 333 5.29 18.02 8.28
C ILE A 333 4.76 18.50 6.93
N ILE A 334 3.44 18.50 6.75
CA ILE A 334 2.81 18.93 5.50
C ILE A 334 3.04 20.41 5.26
N ASP A 335 2.97 21.23 6.30
CA ASP A 335 3.24 22.66 6.19
C ASP A 335 4.70 22.92 5.81
N ILE A 336 5.65 22.16 6.39
CA ILE A 336 7.05 22.21 6.00
C ILE A 336 7.22 21.81 4.53
N ILE A 337 6.65 20.69 4.09
CA ILE A 337 6.74 20.22 2.69
C ILE A 337 6.15 21.26 1.74
N ALA A 338 4.96 21.79 2.05
CA ALA A 338 4.29 22.79 1.23
C ALA A 338 5.17 24.03 1.01
N SER A 339 5.86 24.50 2.06
CA SER A 339 6.79 25.63 1.97
C SER A 339 8.01 25.37 1.08
N VAL A 340 8.49 24.12 1.03
CA VAL A 340 9.63 23.72 0.18
C VAL A 340 9.20 23.55 -1.28
N LEU A 341 7.97 23.16 -1.54
CA LEU A 341 7.46 23.01 -2.92
C LEU A 341 7.26 24.36 -3.63
N GLU A 342 7.28 25.47 -2.91
CA GLU A 342 7.32 26.84 -3.49
C GLU A 342 8.73 27.25 -3.95
N GLN A 343 9.76 26.48 -3.60
CA GLN A 343 11.15 26.74 -3.98
C GLN A 343 11.49 26.21 -5.40
N PRO A 344 12.64 26.61 -5.99
CA PRO A 344 13.04 26.19 -7.33
C PRO A 344 13.05 24.65 -7.53
N PRO A 345 12.85 24.15 -8.77
CA PRO A 345 12.75 22.72 -9.09
C PRO A 345 13.88 21.84 -8.54
N GLN A 346 15.09 22.40 -8.44
CA GLN A 346 16.27 21.71 -7.92
C GLN A 346 16.10 21.23 -6.47
N ILE A 347 15.23 21.91 -5.69
CA ILE A 347 14.94 21.59 -4.29
C ILE A 347 13.59 20.88 -4.17
N SER A 348 12.59 21.34 -4.93
CA SER A 348 11.22 20.83 -4.82
C SER A 348 11.02 19.45 -5.45
N GLU A 349 11.68 19.09 -6.55
CA GLU A 349 11.51 17.76 -7.19
C GLU A 349 12.02 16.60 -6.32
N PRO A 350 13.25 16.64 -5.75
CA PRO A 350 13.76 15.55 -4.90
C PRO A 350 12.96 15.41 -3.60
N THR A 351 12.56 16.56 -3.02
CA THR A 351 11.67 16.59 -1.85
C THR A 351 10.36 15.87 -2.14
N LEU A 352 9.72 16.23 -3.25
CA LEU A 352 8.43 15.67 -3.63
C LEU A 352 8.52 14.15 -3.87
N PHE A 353 9.59 13.69 -4.53
CA PHE A 353 9.84 12.28 -4.74
C PHE A 353 9.90 11.49 -3.41
N ILE A 354 10.61 12.00 -2.40
CA ILE A 354 10.75 11.30 -1.13
C ILE A 354 9.44 11.30 -0.33
N PHE A 355 8.71 12.42 -0.32
CA PHE A 355 7.51 12.56 0.50
C PHE A 355 6.20 12.13 -0.19
N ALA A 356 6.23 11.71 -1.46
CA ALA A 356 5.02 11.39 -2.21
C ALA A 356 4.17 10.27 -1.57
N GLU A 357 4.80 9.18 -1.12
CA GLU A 357 4.09 8.07 -0.48
C GLU A 357 3.60 8.42 0.92
N PHE A 358 4.35 9.24 1.66
CA PHE A 358 3.89 9.81 2.94
C PHE A 358 2.63 10.64 2.75
N LEU A 359 2.64 11.60 1.81
CA LEU A 359 1.49 12.47 1.53
C LEU A 359 0.28 11.65 1.07
N SER A 360 0.49 10.67 0.20
CA SER A 360 -0.57 9.78 -0.27
C SER A 360 -1.18 8.98 0.89
N SER A 361 -0.34 8.34 1.71
CA SER A 361 -0.78 7.53 2.85
C SER A 361 -1.47 8.37 3.93
N TYR A 362 -0.96 9.58 4.18
CA TYR A 362 -1.58 10.54 5.10
C TYR A 362 -3.00 10.91 4.68
N TYR A 363 -3.17 11.34 3.42
CA TYR A 363 -4.48 11.78 2.95
C TYR A 363 -5.46 10.63 2.77
N LEU A 364 -5.01 9.43 2.42
CA LEU A 364 -5.87 8.23 2.37
C LEU A 364 -6.27 7.74 3.78
N GLY A 365 -5.33 7.82 4.73
CA GLY A 365 -5.50 7.32 6.10
C GLY A 365 -6.30 8.25 7.01
N THR A 366 -6.32 9.56 6.74
CA THR A 366 -6.85 10.57 7.67
C THR A 366 -7.97 11.43 7.09
N SER A 367 -8.78 12.03 7.97
CA SER A 367 -9.77 13.07 7.66
C SER A 367 -9.17 14.48 7.66
N ALA A 368 -7.85 14.61 7.51
CA ALA A 368 -7.15 15.88 7.60
C ALA A 368 -7.70 16.91 6.59
N PRO A 369 -7.74 18.21 6.96
CA PRO A 369 -8.24 19.27 6.09
C PRO A 369 -7.36 19.46 4.84
N LEU A 370 -7.93 20.07 3.81
CA LEU A 370 -7.19 20.41 2.60
C LEU A 370 -6.17 21.52 2.91
N LYS A 371 -4.92 21.31 2.48
CA LYS A 371 -3.88 22.34 2.49
C LYS A 371 -3.77 22.95 1.10
N MET A 372 -4.46 24.08 0.87
CA MET A 372 -4.60 24.67 -0.46
C MET A 372 -3.26 25.05 -1.11
N ASN A 373 -2.29 25.51 -0.31
CA ASN A 373 -0.95 25.86 -0.81
C ASN A 373 -0.23 24.63 -1.37
N LEU A 374 -0.28 23.48 -0.66
CA LEU A 374 0.28 22.22 -1.16
C LEU A 374 -0.32 21.86 -2.53
N LEU A 375 -1.65 21.91 -2.65
CA LEU A 375 -2.31 21.55 -3.90
C LEU A 375 -1.94 22.50 -5.05
N LYS A 376 -1.88 23.81 -4.81
CA LYS A 376 -1.45 24.79 -5.81
C LYS A 376 -0.01 24.52 -6.28
N SER A 377 0.89 24.24 -5.35
CA SER A 377 2.29 23.91 -5.67
C SER A 377 2.38 22.61 -6.49
N LEU A 378 1.65 21.56 -6.11
CA LEU A 378 1.59 20.30 -6.87
C LEU A 378 1.09 20.51 -8.32
N LEU A 379 0.00 21.26 -8.51
CA LEU A 379 -0.52 21.56 -9.85
C LEU A 379 0.47 22.40 -10.68
N GLY A 380 1.16 23.36 -10.04
CA GLY A 380 2.21 24.15 -10.67
C GLY A 380 3.37 23.30 -11.16
N ILE A 381 3.91 22.42 -10.30
CA ILE A 381 5.01 21.52 -10.64
C ILE A 381 4.62 20.55 -11.75
N MET A 382 3.40 19.99 -11.69
CA MET A 382 2.93 19.05 -12.71
C MET A 382 2.78 19.72 -14.08
N LYS A 383 2.28 20.95 -14.14
CA LYS A 383 2.21 21.72 -15.39
C LYS A 383 3.60 22.01 -15.97
N GLN A 384 4.60 22.25 -15.11
CA GLN A 384 5.99 22.47 -15.54
C GLN A 384 6.70 21.20 -16.02
N ASN A 385 6.21 20.02 -15.61
CA ASN A 385 6.89 18.72 -15.80
C ASN A 385 6.12 17.73 -16.68
N GLU A 386 5.14 18.23 -17.44
CA GLU A 386 4.31 17.42 -18.34
C GLU A 386 5.21 16.66 -19.34
N GLY A 387 5.19 15.31 -19.28
CA GLY A 387 6.02 14.43 -20.13
C GLY A 387 7.25 13.78 -19.48
N LYS A 388 7.62 14.14 -18.23
CA LYS A 388 8.64 13.37 -17.46
C LYS A 388 8.05 12.01 -17.00
N ARG A 389 8.86 10.94 -16.93
CA ARG A 389 8.35 9.56 -16.67
C ARG A 389 7.79 9.32 -15.26
N ASN A 390 8.39 9.88 -14.19
CA ASN A 390 8.07 9.48 -12.81
C ASN A 390 7.42 10.58 -11.96
N LEU A 391 7.95 11.82 -11.97
CA LEU A 391 7.44 12.92 -11.15
C LEU A 391 5.95 13.26 -11.40
N PRO A 392 5.44 13.24 -12.66
CA PRO A 392 4.01 13.44 -12.91
C PRO A 392 3.12 12.33 -12.35
N HIS A 393 3.63 11.09 -12.22
CA HIS A 393 2.90 9.97 -11.63
C HIS A 393 2.70 10.16 -10.12
N ASP A 394 3.76 10.58 -9.41
CA ASP A 394 3.72 10.82 -7.97
C ASP A 394 2.76 11.96 -7.61
N ILE A 395 2.87 13.09 -8.33
CA ILE A 395 1.97 14.23 -8.13
C ILE A 395 0.51 13.82 -8.35
N ARG A 396 0.26 13.04 -9.41
CA ARG A 396 -1.05 12.48 -9.69
C ARG A 396 -1.58 11.64 -8.52
N ASN A 397 -0.77 10.73 -7.98
CA ASN A 397 -1.17 9.89 -6.85
C ASN A 397 -1.48 10.72 -5.60
N ILE A 398 -0.71 11.77 -5.31
CA ILE A 398 -0.97 12.67 -4.18
C ILE A 398 -2.27 13.45 -4.37
N ILE A 399 -2.48 14.05 -5.55
CA ILE A 399 -3.72 14.79 -5.86
C ILE A 399 -4.93 13.88 -5.73
N VAL A 400 -4.80 12.66 -6.23
CA VAL A 400 -5.80 11.61 -6.15
C VAL A 400 -6.08 11.21 -4.69
N ALA A 401 -5.05 11.06 -3.86
CA ALA A 401 -5.19 10.83 -2.42
C ALA A 401 -5.85 11.99 -1.68
N ILE A 402 -5.52 13.25 -2.02
CA ILE A 402 -6.20 14.44 -1.50
C ILE A 402 -7.69 14.38 -1.87
N CYS A 403 -7.99 14.13 -3.14
CA CYS A 403 -9.36 14.10 -3.66
C CYS A 403 -10.16 12.84 -3.30
N SER A 404 -9.55 11.88 -2.60
CA SER A 404 -10.21 10.67 -2.11
C SER A 404 -11.31 10.95 -1.09
N ASN A 405 -11.18 12.05 -0.36
CA ASN A 405 -12.15 12.50 0.61
C ASN A 405 -13.14 13.47 -0.09
N PRO A 406 -14.44 13.16 -0.08
CA PRO A 406 -15.46 14.00 -0.73
C PRO A 406 -15.49 15.45 -0.24
N VAL A 407 -15.18 15.72 1.03
CA VAL A 407 -15.07 17.07 1.60
C VAL A 407 -13.95 17.84 0.91
N ARG A 408 -12.73 17.27 0.91
CA ARG A 408 -11.57 17.89 0.28
C ARG A 408 -11.79 18.10 -1.21
N LEU A 409 -12.36 17.11 -1.90
CA LEU A 409 -12.66 17.21 -3.32
C LEU A 409 -13.58 18.38 -3.64
N LEU A 410 -14.66 18.57 -2.89
CA LEU A 410 -15.55 19.72 -3.10
C LEU A 410 -14.83 21.03 -2.86
N GLU A 411 -14.01 21.11 -1.82
CA GLU A 411 -13.18 22.28 -1.53
C GLU A 411 -12.17 22.56 -2.65
N VAL A 412 -11.58 21.52 -3.25
CA VAL A 412 -10.71 21.64 -4.42
C VAL A 412 -11.48 22.20 -5.62
N LEU A 413 -12.65 21.64 -5.91
CA LEU A 413 -13.48 22.03 -7.05
C LEU A 413 -14.06 23.45 -6.92
N SER A 414 -14.36 23.89 -5.69
CA SER A 414 -14.88 25.24 -5.43
C SER A 414 -13.80 26.32 -5.51
N ASN A 415 -12.54 25.98 -5.18
CA ASN A 415 -11.46 26.95 -5.06
C ASN A 415 -10.50 26.99 -6.28
N ILE A 416 -10.52 25.98 -7.17
CA ILE A 416 -9.58 25.87 -8.30
C ILE A 416 -10.32 25.75 -9.64
N ASN A 417 -10.98 26.84 -10.06
CA ASN A 417 -11.75 26.88 -11.32
C ASN A 417 -10.88 26.63 -12.58
N GLU A 418 -9.69 27.23 -12.65
CA GLU A 418 -8.84 27.18 -13.87
C GLU A 418 -8.18 25.82 -14.12
N SER A 419 -8.02 24.98 -13.08
CA SER A 419 -7.41 23.64 -13.19
C SER A 419 -8.41 22.51 -12.97
N ARG A 420 -9.72 22.82 -12.91
CA ARG A 420 -10.79 21.84 -12.66
C ARG A 420 -10.77 20.68 -13.66
N THR A 421 -10.64 20.99 -14.95
CA THR A 421 -10.55 19.98 -16.02
C THR A 421 -9.31 19.09 -15.88
N ILE A 422 -8.19 19.68 -15.45
CA ILE A 422 -6.93 18.95 -15.23
C ILE A 422 -7.10 17.97 -14.05
N ILE A 423 -7.65 18.43 -12.94
CA ILE A 423 -7.93 17.62 -11.75
C ILE A 423 -8.88 16.47 -12.10
N ILE A 424 -9.98 16.75 -12.82
CA ILE A 424 -10.93 15.71 -13.28
C ILE A 424 -10.22 14.67 -14.16
N ASN A 425 -9.38 15.10 -15.12
CA ASN A 425 -8.65 14.20 -16.00
C ASN A 425 -7.61 13.33 -15.27
N ILE A 426 -6.89 13.90 -14.31
CA ILE A 426 -5.90 13.18 -13.49
C ILE A 426 -6.59 12.05 -12.74
N ILE A 427 -7.75 12.34 -12.17
CA ILE A 427 -8.46 11.41 -11.32
C ILE A 427 -9.25 10.39 -12.14
N SER A 428 -9.80 10.76 -13.30
CA SER A 428 -10.58 9.87 -14.16
C SER A 428 -9.78 8.70 -14.74
N GLY A 429 -8.47 8.86 -14.95
CA GLY A 429 -7.64 7.78 -15.49
C GLY A 429 -7.07 6.79 -14.45
N VAL A 430 -7.60 6.74 -13.22
CA VAL A 430 -7.12 5.81 -12.18
C VAL A 430 -8.20 4.76 -11.92
N ASP A 431 -7.98 3.54 -12.43
CA ASP A 431 -8.96 2.45 -12.41
C ASP A 431 -9.33 1.93 -11.00
N LYS A 432 -8.56 2.31 -9.97
CA LYS A 432 -8.74 1.84 -8.58
C LYS A 432 -9.80 2.62 -7.78
N TRP A 433 -10.40 3.66 -8.34
CA TRP A 433 -11.37 4.53 -7.65
C TRP A 433 -12.80 4.09 -7.92
N SER A 434 -13.12 2.81 -7.75
CA SER A 434 -14.44 2.30 -8.08
C SER A 434 -15.59 2.97 -7.30
N ASN A 435 -15.30 3.71 -6.21
CA ASN A 435 -16.28 3.96 -5.14
C ASN A 435 -16.22 5.37 -4.48
N SER A 436 -15.79 6.43 -5.15
CA SER A 436 -15.79 7.78 -4.55
C SER A 436 -16.68 8.77 -5.32
N LEU A 437 -16.97 9.93 -4.70
CA LEU A 437 -17.56 11.10 -5.36
C LEU A 437 -16.90 11.34 -6.76
N MET A 438 -15.63 10.98 -6.93
CA MET A 438 -14.91 11.07 -8.21
C MET A 438 -15.40 10.14 -9.31
N THR A 439 -15.72 8.88 -9.04
CA THR A 439 -16.22 7.93 -10.06
C THR A 439 -17.51 8.49 -10.68
N THR A 440 -18.34 9.07 -9.83
CA THR A 440 -19.61 9.70 -10.21
C THR A 440 -19.40 11.02 -10.97
N LEU A 441 -18.37 11.80 -10.65
CA LEU A 441 -18.04 13.05 -11.35
C LEU A 441 -17.23 12.87 -12.64
N ALA A 442 -16.46 11.77 -12.77
CA ALA A 442 -15.61 11.46 -13.92
C ALA A 442 -16.33 10.68 -15.02
N ALA A 443 -17.37 9.91 -14.70
CA ALA A 443 -18.18 9.15 -15.65
C ALA A 443 -19.17 10.07 -16.40
N PHE A 444 -18.67 10.91 -17.32
CA PHE A 444 -19.57 11.59 -18.25
C PHE A 444 -19.97 10.63 -19.37
N PRO A 445 -21.28 10.33 -19.57
CA PRO A 445 -22.45 11.15 -19.21
C PRO A 445 -23.43 10.51 -18.18
N SER A 446 -23.02 9.54 -17.38
CA SER A 446 -23.94 8.82 -16.46
C SER A 446 -23.85 9.39 -15.05
N TYR A 447 -24.87 10.15 -14.60
CA TYR A 447 -25.06 10.66 -13.24
C TYR A 447 -25.31 9.54 -12.20
N VAL A 448 -24.46 8.52 -12.17
CA VAL A 448 -24.82 7.21 -11.66
C VAL A 448 -23.80 6.74 -10.63
N ILE A 449 -24.23 6.65 -9.36
CA ILE A 449 -23.42 6.19 -8.21
C ILE A 449 -22.98 4.72 -8.37
N THR A 450 -23.79 3.91 -9.05
CA THR A 450 -23.51 2.52 -9.45
C THR A 450 -24.28 2.21 -10.74
N SER A 451 -23.69 1.62 -11.78
CA SER A 451 -24.37 1.51 -13.07
C SER A 451 -25.42 0.41 -13.11
N GLU A 452 -26.49 0.60 -13.87
CA GLU A 452 -27.47 -0.48 -14.15
C GLU A 452 -26.78 -1.68 -14.83
N SER A 453 -25.71 -1.44 -15.61
CA SER A 453 -24.86 -2.49 -16.17
C SER A 453 -24.13 -3.31 -15.09
N ASP A 454 -23.68 -2.69 -14.00
CA ASP A 454 -23.03 -3.40 -12.89
C ASP A 454 -24.04 -4.30 -12.18
N ALA A 455 -25.26 -3.80 -11.95
CA ALA A 455 -26.35 -4.59 -11.39
C ALA A 455 -26.72 -5.77 -12.31
N LYS A 456 -26.85 -5.54 -13.63
CA LYS A 456 -27.07 -6.59 -14.64
C LYS A 456 -25.97 -7.63 -14.65
N SER A 457 -24.71 -7.19 -14.58
CA SER A 457 -23.53 -8.06 -14.55
C SER A 457 -23.51 -8.91 -13.27
N ALA A 458 -23.74 -8.29 -12.11
CA ALA A 458 -23.78 -8.97 -10.82
C ALA A 458 -24.92 -10.00 -10.75
N ALA A 459 -26.12 -9.64 -11.21
CA ALA A 459 -27.27 -10.54 -11.29
C ALA A 459 -27.02 -11.70 -12.27
N LYS A 460 -26.40 -11.42 -13.44
CA LYS A 460 -25.99 -12.45 -14.40
C LYS A 460 -24.98 -13.42 -13.79
N ASN A 461 -23.96 -12.92 -13.11
CA ASN A 461 -22.96 -13.76 -12.45
C ASN A 461 -23.56 -14.64 -11.35
N LEU A 462 -24.51 -14.12 -10.56
CA LEU A 462 -25.22 -14.93 -9.56
C LEU A 462 -26.07 -16.00 -10.23
N ARG A 463 -26.78 -15.65 -11.31
CA ARG A 463 -27.56 -16.61 -12.10
C ARG A 463 -26.68 -17.73 -12.66
N GLU A 464 -25.54 -17.40 -13.26
CA GLU A 464 -24.59 -18.41 -13.77
C GLU A 464 -24.09 -19.34 -12.66
N LYS A 465 -23.88 -18.82 -11.45
CA LYS A 465 -23.51 -19.63 -10.27
C LYS A 465 -24.64 -20.53 -9.74
N MET A 466 -25.90 -20.09 -9.87
CA MET A 466 -27.08 -20.91 -9.54
C MET A 466 -27.25 -22.08 -10.51
N LEU A 467 -26.79 -21.92 -11.76
CA LEU A 467 -26.92 -22.92 -12.82
C LEU A 467 -25.71 -23.88 -12.92
N SER A 468 -24.65 -23.70 -12.12
CA SER A 468 -23.44 -24.55 -12.16
C SER A 468 -23.37 -25.59 -11.03
N ILE A 469 -22.96 -26.81 -11.38
CA ILE A 469 -22.91 -28.01 -10.51
C ILE A 469 -21.54 -28.19 -9.79
N GLU A 470 -20.54 -27.36 -10.06
CA GLU A 470 -19.17 -27.59 -9.56
C GLU A 470 -19.07 -27.66 -8.02
N ASP A 471 -18.19 -28.55 -7.51
CA ASP A 471 -17.86 -28.72 -6.10
C ASP A 471 -17.26 -27.44 -5.51
N LYS A 472 -17.91 -26.91 -4.47
CA LYS A 472 -17.75 -25.53 -3.98
C LYS A 472 -17.15 -25.48 -2.57
N GLU A 473 -16.01 -26.14 -2.32
CA GLU A 473 -15.33 -26.05 -1.02
C GLU A 473 -14.84 -24.63 -0.64
N ASN A 474 -14.92 -23.62 -1.55
CA ASN A 474 -14.48 -22.24 -1.28
C ASN A 474 -15.45 -21.13 -1.71
N ASN A 475 -16.71 -21.45 -2.05
CA ASN A 475 -17.61 -20.46 -2.67
C ASN A 475 -18.61 -19.78 -1.73
N PHE A 476 -18.79 -20.30 -0.51
CA PHE A 476 -19.72 -19.68 0.45
C PHE A 476 -19.30 -18.27 0.85
N TYR A 477 -18.00 -18.11 1.14
CA TYR A 477 -17.42 -16.82 1.47
C TYR A 477 -17.33 -15.89 0.26
N ASN A 478 -17.00 -16.40 -0.93
CA ASN A 478 -16.82 -15.56 -2.14
C ASN A 478 -18.13 -15.00 -2.72
N VAL A 479 -19.29 -15.64 -2.51
CA VAL A 479 -20.59 -15.12 -2.97
C VAL A 479 -21.16 -14.09 -1.99
N ARG A 480 -21.07 -14.32 -0.67
CA ARG A 480 -21.41 -13.30 0.36
C ARG A 480 -20.45 -12.11 0.38
N LEU A 481 -19.21 -12.27 -0.10
CA LEU A 481 -18.23 -11.19 -0.28
C LEU A 481 -18.48 -10.32 -1.51
N HIS A 482 -19.47 -10.60 -2.36
CA HIS A 482 -20.07 -9.56 -3.21
C HIS A 482 -20.96 -8.65 -2.36
N LYS A 483 -20.35 -7.92 -1.43
CA LYS A 483 -21.00 -6.92 -0.54
C LYS A 483 -21.88 -5.93 -1.30
N ASP A 484 -21.59 -5.72 -2.59
CA ASP A 484 -22.34 -4.83 -3.45
C ASP A 484 -23.65 -5.44 -3.99
N LEU A 485 -23.82 -6.77 -4.09
CA LEU A 485 -25.00 -7.33 -4.77
C LEU A 485 -26.34 -6.96 -4.10
N PRO A 486 -26.52 -7.14 -2.77
CA PRO A 486 -27.73 -6.67 -2.10
C PRO A 486 -27.96 -5.18 -2.28
N LEU A 487 -26.89 -4.39 -2.25
CA LEU A 487 -26.98 -2.96 -2.45
C LEU A 487 -27.35 -2.58 -3.90
N LEU A 488 -26.76 -3.24 -4.90
CA LEU A 488 -27.00 -3.03 -6.33
C LEU A 488 -28.43 -3.42 -6.71
N VAL A 489 -28.91 -4.57 -6.25
CA VAL A 489 -30.31 -5.00 -6.48
C VAL A 489 -31.27 -4.10 -5.70
N SER A 490 -30.89 -3.63 -4.53
CA SER A 490 -31.66 -2.64 -3.77
C SER A 490 -31.64 -1.24 -4.41
N ILE A 491 -30.72 -0.93 -5.33
CA ILE A 491 -30.74 0.31 -6.14
C ILE A 491 -31.54 0.07 -7.43
N TYR A 492 -31.31 -1.06 -8.10
CA TYR A 492 -31.92 -1.51 -9.37
C TYR A 492 -32.76 -2.79 -9.18
N PRO A 493 -33.96 -2.68 -8.58
CA PRO A 493 -34.75 -3.84 -8.19
C PRO A 493 -35.33 -4.60 -9.39
N GLY A 494 -35.35 -4.02 -10.59
CA GLY A 494 -35.79 -4.70 -11.82
C GLY A 494 -34.97 -5.96 -12.17
N GLU A 495 -33.74 -6.08 -11.67
CA GLU A 495 -32.92 -7.27 -11.87
C GLU A 495 -33.38 -8.47 -11.01
N ILE A 496 -34.25 -8.25 -10.01
CA ILE A 496 -34.76 -9.31 -9.13
C ILE A 496 -35.55 -10.38 -9.91
N ARG A 497 -36.26 -9.98 -10.96
CA ARG A 497 -37.05 -10.90 -11.81
C ARG A 497 -36.18 -12.03 -12.33
N LYS A 498 -35.01 -11.72 -12.88
CA LYS A 498 -34.08 -12.70 -13.45
C LYS A 498 -33.53 -13.66 -12.41
N LEU A 499 -33.43 -13.24 -11.15
CA LEU A 499 -32.96 -14.09 -10.06
C LEU A 499 -34.07 -15.02 -9.55
N VAL A 500 -35.28 -14.49 -9.37
CA VAL A 500 -36.44 -15.25 -8.87
C VAL A 500 -36.94 -16.28 -9.88
N GLU A 501 -36.94 -15.96 -11.19
CA GLU A 501 -37.36 -16.90 -12.25
C GLU A 501 -36.56 -18.21 -12.29
N ASN A 502 -35.27 -18.16 -11.94
CA ASN A 502 -34.40 -19.35 -11.93
C ASN A 502 -34.22 -19.95 -10.52
N LEU A 503 -34.99 -19.47 -9.53
CA LEU A 503 -34.83 -19.88 -8.12
C LEU A 503 -35.09 -21.38 -7.90
N ASN A 504 -36.04 -21.94 -8.64
CA ASN A 504 -36.39 -23.36 -8.55
C ASN A 504 -35.42 -24.28 -9.32
N GLU A 505 -34.51 -23.71 -10.11
CA GLU A 505 -33.50 -24.46 -10.87
C GLU A 505 -32.21 -24.72 -10.07
N THR A 506 -32.01 -24.02 -8.94
CA THR A 506 -30.82 -24.17 -8.08
C THR A 506 -31.03 -25.25 -7.01
N PHE A 507 -30.01 -26.08 -6.78
CA PHE A 507 -29.98 -27.05 -5.67
C PHE A 507 -29.31 -26.50 -4.40
N ASP A 508 -28.72 -25.29 -4.49
CA ASP A 508 -28.00 -24.63 -3.41
C ASP A 508 -28.97 -23.81 -2.52
N GLU A 509 -29.24 -24.30 -1.31
CA GLU A 509 -30.18 -23.70 -0.36
C GLU A 509 -29.74 -22.31 0.12
N ASP A 510 -28.44 -22.04 0.18
CA ASP A 510 -27.97 -20.74 0.60
C ASP A 510 -28.08 -19.68 -0.51
N LEU A 511 -27.88 -20.08 -1.77
CA LEU A 511 -28.20 -19.21 -2.90
C LEU A 511 -29.69 -18.90 -2.95
N LYS A 512 -30.56 -19.87 -2.60
CA LYS A 512 -32.00 -19.60 -2.44
C LYS A 512 -32.24 -18.56 -1.35
N TYR A 513 -31.66 -18.75 -0.17
CA TYR A 513 -31.79 -17.81 0.93
C TYR A 513 -31.38 -16.39 0.50
N ILE A 514 -30.24 -16.22 -0.19
CA ILE A 514 -29.78 -14.92 -0.69
C ILE A 514 -30.81 -14.31 -1.64
N VAL A 515 -31.29 -15.04 -2.65
CA VAL A 515 -32.28 -14.50 -3.61
C VAL A 515 -33.58 -14.10 -2.92
N ILE A 516 -34.02 -14.86 -1.93
CA ILE A 516 -35.23 -14.52 -1.17
C ILE A 516 -34.99 -13.30 -0.28
N GLU A 517 -33.83 -13.18 0.36
CA GLU A 517 -33.44 -12.00 1.13
C GLU A 517 -33.44 -10.74 0.24
N LEU A 518 -32.90 -10.83 -0.98
CA LEU A 518 -32.98 -9.77 -1.99
C LEU A 518 -34.42 -9.42 -2.36
N PHE A 519 -35.29 -10.44 -2.50
CA PHE A 519 -36.69 -10.25 -2.83
C PHE A 519 -37.49 -9.62 -1.68
N THR A 520 -37.15 -9.95 -0.42
CA THR A 520 -37.68 -9.29 0.77
C THR A 520 -37.29 -7.82 0.78
N ILE A 521 -36.03 -7.47 0.52
CA ILE A 521 -35.57 -6.08 0.41
C ILE A 521 -36.39 -5.33 -0.65
N ALA A 522 -36.45 -5.87 -1.88
CA ALA A 522 -37.16 -5.22 -2.99
C ALA A 522 -38.67 -5.05 -2.71
N THR A 523 -39.28 -6.02 -2.04
CA THR A 523 -40.69 -5.98 -1.62
C THR A 523 -40.93 -4.90 -0.56
N LEU A 524 -40.10 -4.85 0.47
CA LEU A 524 -40.21 -3.86 1.54
C LEU A 524 -39.94 -2.43 1.04
N GLN A 525 -39.06 -2.26 0.05
CA GLN A 525 -38.84 -0.98 -0.63
C GLN A 525 -40.06 -0.49 -1.43
N GLY A 526 -40.96 -1.39 -1.84
CA GLY A 526 -42.25 -1.04 -2.46
C GLY A 526 -42.24 -0.41 -3.85
N ARG A 527 -41.07 -0.12 -4.45
CA ARG A 527 -40.94 0.53 -5.77
C ARG A 527 -41.43 -0.32 -6.94
N ILE A 528 -41.30 -1.63 -6.83
CA ILE A 528 -41.66 -2.62 -7.85
C ILE A 528 -42.77 -3.56 -7.34
N ALA A 529 -43.68 -3.04 -6.52
CA ALA A 529 -44.66 -3.86 -5.80
C ALA A 529 -45.58 -4.68 -6.74
N SER A 530 -45.95 -4.13 -7.91
CA SER A 530 -46.70 -4.87 -8.93
C SER A 530 -45.94 -6.10 -9.42
N GLU A 531 -44.67 -5.92 -9.79
CA GLU A 531 -43.81 -7.00 -10.29
C GLU A 531 -43.52 -8.03 -9.20
N CYS A 532 -43.35 -7.61 -7.94
CA CYS A 532 -43.23 -8.53 -6.81
C CYS A 532 -44.50 -9.37 -6.60
N ARG A 533 -45.70 -8.80 -6.80
CA ARG A 533 -46.96 -9.58 -6.73
C ARG A 533 -47.01 -10.66 -7.80
N ASP A 534 -46.57 -10.35 -9.02
CA ASP A 534 -46.53 -11.31 -10.13
C ASP A 534 -45.54 -12.46 -9.85
N LEU A 535 -44.39 -12.13 -9.25
CA LEU A 535 -43.32 -13.09 -8.94
C LEU A 535 -43.54 -13.90 -7.66
N LEU A 536 -44.48 -13.51 -6.80
CA LEU A 536 -44.74 -14.17 -5.51
C LEU A 536 -44.99 -15.68 -5.65
N GLN A 537 -45.64 -16.09 -6.73
CA GLN A 537 -45.97 -17.50 -6.98
C GLN A 537 -44.75 -18.39 -7.27
N LEU A 538 -43.61 -17.78 -7.64
CA LEU A 538 -42.38 -18.49 -7.97
C LEU A 538 -41.52 -18.80 -6.73
N LEU A 539 -41.85 -18.20 -5.58
CA LEU A 539 -41.15 -18.48 -4.34
C LEU A 539 -41.46 -19.91 -3.85
N PRO A 540 -40.44 -20.65 -3.39
CA PRO A 540 -40.66 -21.94 -2.74
C PRO A 540 -41.65 -21.82 -1.56
N LYS A 541 -42.41 -22.88 -1.31
CA LYS A 541 -43.24 -23.00 -0.11
C LYS A 541 -42.68 -24.10 0.76
N THR A 542 -42.31 -23.78 1.99
CA THR A 542 -41.86 -24.78 2.97
C THR A 542 -43.01 -25.15 3.90
N ASN A 543 -43.06 -26.43 4.28
CA ASN A 543 -44.05 -26.96 5.23
C ASN A 543 -43.59 -26.82 6.70
N TYR A 544 -42.42 -26.24 6.95
CA TYR A 544 -41.83 -26.06 8.27
C TYR A 544 -41.28 -24.63 8.44
N GLU A 545 -41.19 -24.18 9.69
CA GLU A 545 -40.64 -22.86 10.02
C GLU A 545 -39.12 -22.85 9.91
N SER A 546 -38.61 -21.87 9.18
CA SER A 546 -37.20 -21.56 8.95
C SER A 546 -37.01 -20.05 8.73
N ASP A 547 -35.77 -19.56 8.77
CA ASP A 547 -35.45 -18.15 8.46
C ASP A 547 -35.98 -17.74 7.08
N TYR A 548 -35.85 -18.65 6.11
CA TYR A 548 -36.42 -18.49 4.78
C TYR A 548 -37.96 -18.36 4.82
N SER A 549 -38.67 -19.22 5.56
CA SER A 549 -40.13 -19.14 5.67
C SER A 549 -40.63 -17.83 6.29
N ASN A 550 -39.84 -17.25 7.21
CA ASN A 550 -40.15 -15.97 7.84
C ASN A 550 -40.06 -14.82 6.84
N LEU A 551 -39.02 -14.83 5.98
CA LEU A 551 -38.88 -13.86 4.90
C LEU A 551 -40.06 -13.92 3.90
N VAL A 552 -40.52 -15.13 3.56
CA VAL A 552 -41.70 -15.32 2.69
C VAL A 552 -42.97 -14.79 3.35
N LYS A 553 -43.19 -15.08 4.65
CA LYS A 553 -44.34 -14.52 5.41
C LYS A 553 -44.32 -12.99 5.37
N THR A 554 -43.16 -12.36 5.60
CA THR A 554 -43.01 -10.90 5.50
C THR A 554 -43.39 -10.39 4.11
N ILE A 555 -42.89 -11.02 3.04
CA ILE A 555 -43.23 -10.66 1.66
C ILE A 555 -44.75 -10.75 1.43
N GLU A 556 -45.38 -11.87 1.79
CA GLU A 556 -46.81 -12.08 1.63
C GLU A 556 -47.65 -11.03 2.39
N GLU A 557 -47.26 -10.72 3.62
CA GLU A 557 -47.93 -9.71 4.45
C GLU A 557 -47.79 -8.30 3.88
N THR A 558 -46.61 -7.93 3.39
CA THR A 558 -46.38 -6.63 2.75
C THR A 558 -47.19 -6.49 1.46
N LEU A 559 -47.24 -7.53 0.62
CA LEU A 559 -47.90 -7.49 -0.69
C LEU A 559 -49.43 -7.57 -0.64
N LYS A 560 -50.03 -7.95 0.50
CA LYS A 560 -51.49 -7.88 0.73
C LYS A 560 -52.05 -6.46 0.65
N ARG A 561 -51.21 -5.45 0.85
CA ARG A 561 -51.63 -4.04 0.78
C ARG A 561 -51.93 -3.63 -0.66
N PRO A 562 -53.03 -2.88 -0.92
CA PRO A 562 -53.40 -2.47 -2.27
C PRO A 562 -52.43 -1.44 -2.85
N LYS A 563 -51.97 -0.49 -2.03
CA LYS A 563 -50.88 0.44 -2.34
C LYS A 563 -49.61 0.03 -1.60
N SER A 564 -48.47 0.23 -2.24
CA SER A 564 -47.19 0.01 -1.56
C SER A 564 -46.91 1.13 -0.55
N VAL A 565 -46.13 0.85 0.49
CA VAL A 565 -45.74 1.87 1.48
C VAL A 565 -44.97 3.02 0.82
N PHE A 566 -44.18 2.72 -0.22
CA PHE A 566 -43.52 3.73 -1.02
C PHE A 566 -44.52 4.62 -1.77
N GLU A 567 -45.55 4.05 -2.41
CA GLU A 567 -46.60 4.84 -3.08
C GLU A 567 -47.32 5.76 -2.09
N GLU A 568 -47.63 5.27 -0.88
CA GLU A 568 -48.22 6.08 0.19
C GLU A 568 -47.32 7.25 0.58
N LEU A 569 -46.06 6.98 0.95
CA LEU A 569 -45.12 8.02 1.38
C LEU A 569 -44.77 9.01 0.26
N SER A 570 -44.65 8.53 -0.98
CA SER A 570 -44.32 9.36 -2.14
C SER A 570 -45.42 10.40 -2.45
N SER A 571 -46.67 10.13 -2.06
CA SER A 571 -47.78 11.09 -2.25
C SER A 571 -47.67 12.34 -1.36
N HIS A 572 -46.79 12.32 -0.36
CA HIS A 572 -46.46 13.46 0.50
C HIS A 572 -45.28 14.31 -0.02
N ILE A 573 -44.64 13.88 -1.11
CA ILE A 573 -43.52 14.58 -1.73
C ILE A 573 -44.05 15.44 -2.87
N ASP A 574 -43.76 16.75 -2.85
CA ASP A 574 -44.11 17.66 -3.94
C ASP A 574 -43.47 17.24 -5.28
N ASP A 575 -44.16 17.51 -6.39
CA ASP A 575 -43.70 17.15 -7.75
C ASP A 575 -42.28 17.65 -8.06
N GLY A 576 -41.88 18.81 -7.51
CA GLY A 576 -40.54 19.38 -7.67
C GLY A 576 -39.42 18.59 -6.98
N LEU A 577 -39.76 17.74 -6.01
CA LEU A 577 -38.81 16.90 -5.24
C LEU A 577 -38.76 15.46 -5.73
N SER A 578 -39.68 15.04 -6.61
CA SER A 578 -39.73 13.70 -7.20
C SER A 578 -38.40 13.26 -7.83
N GLN A 579 -37.64 14.20 -8.41
CA GLN A 579 -36.32 13.95 -8.99
C GLN A 579 -35.32 13.35 -7.98
N PHE A 580 -35.45 13.65 -6.68
CA PHE A 580 -34.58 13.09 -5.64
C PHE A 580 -34.86 11.62 -5.34
N LEU A 581 -35.99 11.07 -5.78
CA LEU A 581 -36.34 9.64 -5.61
C LEU A 581 -35.95 8.80 -6.83
N VAL A 582 -35.65 9.45 -7.97
CA VAL A 582 -35.29 8.78 -9.21
C VAL A 582 -33.81 8.45 -9.22
N VAL A 583 -33.49 7.16 -9.08
CA VAL A 583 -32.13 6.64 -9.22
C VAL A 583 -31.55 7.04 -10.58
N GLY A 584 -30.32 7.58 -10.57
CA GLY A 584 -29.63 8.05 -11.78
C GLY A 584 -29.98 9.48 -12.20
N SER A 585 -30.85 10.17 -11.48
CA SER A 585 -31.03 11.62 -11.64
C SER A 585 -29.88 12.40 -11.01
N ALA A 586 -29.61 13.61 -11.51
CA ALA A 586 -28.61 14.51 -10.91
C ALA A 586 -28.94 14.86 -9.46
N SER A 587 -30.23 15.04 -9.12
CA SER A 587 -30.70 15.40 -7.78
C SER A 587 -30.53 14.27 -6.77
N HIS A 588 -30.88 13.05 -7.16
CA HIS A 588 -30.70 11.86 -6.32
C HIS A 588 -29.20 11.61 -6.06
N THR A 589 -28.39 11.79 -7.10
CA THR A 589 -26.94 11.66 -7.00
C THR A 589 -26.33 12.73 -6.11
N ALA A 590 -26.72 14.00 -6.27
CA ALA A 590 -26.27 15.09 -5.41
C ALA A 590 -26.63 14.87 -3.93
N ALA A 591 -27.85 14.42 -3.63
CA ALA A 591 -28.28 14.14 -2.26
C ALA A 591 -27.49 12.98 -1.61
N SER A 592 -27.19 11.94 -2.38
CA SER A 592 -26.40 10.81 -1.89
C SER A 592 -24.93 11.16 -1.64
N LEU A 593 -24.38 12.04 -2.47
CA LEU A 593 -23.03 12.57 -2.27
C LEU A 593 -22.99 13.56 -1.10
N LEU A 594 -24.06 14.32 -0.86
CA LEU A 594 -24.20 15.15 0.35
C LEU A 594 -24.23 14.28 1.61
N PHE A 595 -24.96 13.16 1.58
CA PHE A 595 -24.95 12.20 2.69
C PHE A 595 -23.54 11.70 2.97
N GLU A 596 -22.82 11.26 1.94
CA GLU A 596 -21.43 10.80 2.09
C GLU A 596 -20.54 11.91 2.65
N HIS A 597 -20.62 13.14 2.12
CA HIS A 597 -19.89 14.30 2.63
C HIS A 597 -20.10 14.50 4.14
N VAL A 598 -21.34 14.39 4.62
CA VAL A 598 -21.66 14.53 6.04
C VAL A 598 -21.09 13.38 6.87
N VAL A 599 -21.17 12.13 6.40
CA VAL A 599 -20.57 10.99 7.09
C VAL A 599 -19.06 11.18 7.27
N TRP A 600 -18.39 11.77 6.27
CA TRP A 600 -16.96 12.13 6.37
C TRP A 600 -16.70 13.34 7.27
N GLN A 601 -17.56 14.35 7.26
CA GLN A 601 -17.34 15.62 7.97
C GLN A 601 -17.66 15.54 9.46
N GLU A 602 -18.73 14.82 9.85
CA GLU A 602 -19.12 14.67 11.26
C GLU A 602 -18.17 13.74 12.04
N ASN A 603 -17.23 13.08 11.34
CA ASN A 603 -16.10 12.30 11.89
C ASN A 603 -16.50 11.36 13.04
N SER A 604 -17.70 10.79 12.93
CA SER A 604 -18.34 9.96 13.94
C SER A 604 -18.03 8.48 13.74
N ASP A 605 -18.49 7.64 14.69
CA ASP A 605 -18.51 6.18 14.58
C ASP A 605 -18.98 5.66 13.21
N SER A 606 -19.86 6.41 12.54
CA SER A 606 -20.42 6.13 11.23
C SER A 606 -19.36 5.93 10.14
N LEU A 607 -18.32 6.77 10.10
CA LEU A 607 -17.24 6.64 9.12
C LEU A 607 -16.40 5.37 9.38
N VAL A 608 -16.09 5.10 10.64
CA VAL A 608 -15.28 3.93 11.04
C VAL A 608 -16.00 2.65 10.68
N VAL A 609 -17.30 2.56 10.98
CA VAL A 609 -18.14 1.42 10.66
C VAL A 609 -18.23 1.21 9.14
N CYS A 610 -18.49 2.27 8.37
CA CYS A 610 -18.50 2.19 6.90
C CYS A 610 -17.18 1.66 6.33
N LYS A 611 -16.03 2.20 6.80
CA LYS A 611 -14.70 1.76 6.34
C LYS A 611 -14.44 0.28 6.67
N ARG A 612 -14.72 -0.15 7.90
CA ARG A 612 -14.48 -1.54 8.33
C ARG A 612 -15.39 -2.55 7.64
N LEU A 613 -16.66 -2.20 7.43
CA LEU A 613 -17.60 -3.05 6.71
C LEU A 613 -17.44 -2.96 5.18
N GLN A 614 -16.67 -2.00 4.67
CA GLN A 614 -16.60 -1.63 3.25
C GLN A 614 -17.99 -1.25 2.69
N LEU A 615 -18.84 -0.66 3.54
CA LEU A 615 -20.15 -0.13 3.14
C LEU A 615 -19.96 1.26 2.53
N ARG A 616 -20.51 1.48 1.34
CA ARG A 616 -20.40 2.76 0.61
C ARG A 616 -21.53 3.71 1.05
N PRO A 617 -21.25 4.84 1.71
CA PRO A 617 -22.29 5.72 2.25
C PRO A 617 -23.25 6.25 1.18
N ALA A 618 -22.72 6.75 0.06
CA ALA A 618 -23.55 7.29 -1.02
C ALA A 618 -24.43 6.20 -1.67
N SER A 619 -23.90 5.00 -1.93
CA SER A 619 -24.68 3.91 -2.52
C SER A 619 -25.77 3.41 -1.56
N TRP A 620 -25.44 3.25 -0.27
CA TRP A 620 -26.41 2.91 0.76
C TRP A 620 -27.55 3.93 0.82
N PHE A 621 -27.20 5.22 0.89
CA PHE A 621 -28.20 6.27 0.97
C PHE A 621 -29.02 6.39 -0.32
N ALA A 622 -28.42 6.18 -1.50
CA ALA A 622 -29.15 6.15 -2.78
C ALA A 622 -30.26 5.09 -2.76
N SER A 623 -29.94 3.88 -2.29
CA SER A 623 -30.93 2.81 -2.11
C SER A 623 -32.03 3.19 -1.12
N ALA A 624 -31.64 3.73 0.04
CA ALA A 624 -32.55 4.10 1.11
C ALA A 624 -33.50 5.25 0.69
N LEU A 625 -32.95 6.31 0.11
CA LEU A 625 -33.69 7.49 -0.35
C LEU A 625 -34.67 7.15 -1.47
N ALA A 626 -34.26 6.31 -2.44
CA ALA A 626 -35.11 5.94 -3.56
C ALA A 626 -36.41 5.23 -3.11
N SER A 627 -36.39 4.60 -1.93
CA SER A 627 -37.52 3.92 -1.32
C SER A 627 -38.12 4.66 -0.11
N LEU A 628 -37.73 5.93 0.10
CA LEU A 628 -38.13 6.75 1.26
C LEU A 628 -37.93 6.01 2.60
N PHE A 629 -36.83 5.26 2.74
CA PHE A 629 -36.44 4.50 3.94
C PHE A 629 -37.45 3.42 4.37
N SER A 630 -38.41 3.07 3.51
CA SER A 630 -39.53 2.15 3.83
C SER A 630 -39.09 0.75 4.24
N SER A 631 -37.98 0.26 3.71
CA SER A 631 -37.40 -1.04 4.08
C SER A 631 -36.69 -1.02 5.43
N ILE A 632 -36.25 0.16 5.89
CA ILE A 632 -35.41 0.31 7.08
C ILE A 632 -36.25 0.47 8.35
N VAL A 633 -37.35 1.21 8.26
CA VAL A 633 -38.21 1.56 9.40
C VAL A 633 -39.36 0.55 9.54
N LYS A 634 -39.68 0.16 10.77
CA LYS A 634 -40.87 -0.62 11.10
C LYS A 634 -42.07 0.32 11.08
N GLU A 635 -43.13 -0.09 10.37
CA GLU A 635 -44.32 0.73 10.11
C GLU A 635 -44.01 2.15 9.56
N PRO A 636 -43.37 2.26 8.38
CA PRO A 636 -42.84 3.53 7.86
C PRO A 636 -43.86 4.66 7.76
N THR A 637 -45.12 4.35 7.42
CA THR A 637 -46.19 5.35 7.30
C THR A 637 -46.48 6.07 8.62
N GLN A 638 -46.26 5.43 9.77
CA GLN A 638 -46.43 6.09 11.08
C GLN A 638 -45.19 6.89 11.48
N GLY A 639 -43.99 6.31 11.29
CA GLY A 639 -42.73 6.91 11.75
C GLY A 639 -42.16 8.02 10.86
N LEU A 640 -42.43 8.01 9.55
CA LEU A 640 -41.76 8.90 8.59
C LEU A 640 -42.64 10.02 8.02
N THR A 641 -43.95 9.86 7.96
CA THR A 641 -44.86 10.81 7.28
C THR A 641 -44.68 12.25 7.78
N LYS A 642 -44.63 12.48 9.09
CA LYS A 642 -44.42 13.82 9.67
C LYS A 642 -43.08 14.45 9.26
N LEU A 643 -42.03 13.64 9.17
CA LEU A 643 -40.71 14.11 8.74
C LEU A 643 -40.68 14.41 7.24
N ILE A 644 -41.32 13.57 6.44
CA ILE A 644 -41.45 13.74 4.99
C ILE A 644 -42.27 14.99 4.65
N ASP A 645 -43.40 15.21 5.34
CA ASP A 645 -44.20 16.44 5.21
C ASP A 645 -43.37 17.70 5.50
N SER A 646 -42.45 17.62 6.47
CA SER A 646 -41.52 18.73 6.76
C SER A 646 -40.45 18.91 5.67
N ALA A 647 -40.08 17.82 4.99
CA ALA A 647 -39.10 17.79 3.91
C ALA A 647 -39.64 18.33 2.58
N ALA A 648 -40.96 18.39 2.38
CA ALA A 648 -41.58 19.09 1.24
C ALA A 648 -41.07 20.54 1.08
N LYS A 649 -40.57 21.15 2.17
CA LYS A 649 -40.03 22.52 2.18
C LYS A 649 -38.56 22.64 1.76
N SER A 650 -37.77 21.55 1.78
CA SER A 650 -36.34 21.58 1.46
C SER A 650 -35.78 20.18 1.15
N PRO A 651 -35.17 19.94 -0.02
CA PRO A 651 -34.64 18.62 -0.41
C PRO A 651 -33.54 18.07 0.51
N GLU A 652 -32.71 18.95 1.08
CA GLU A 652 -31.66 18.64 2.05
C GLU A 652 -32.19 17.84 3.23
N ARG A 653 -33.44 18.09 3.62
CA ARG A 653 -34.05 17.51 4.81
C ARG A 653 -34.22 15.99 4.68
N LEU A 654 -34.36 15.47 3.46
CA LEU A 654 -34.33 14.03 3.18
C LEU A 654 -32.96 13.41 3.51
N VAL A 655 -31.88 14.15 3.29
CA VAL A 655 -30.52 13.72 3.65
C VAL A 655 -30.33 13.67 5.16
N TRP A 656 -30.85 14.66 5.89
CA TRP A 656 -30.77 14.69 7.36
C TRP A 656 -31.59 13.60 8.01
N ILE A 657 -32.79 13.32 7.49
CA ILE A 657 -33.60 12.17 7.92
C ILE A 657 -32.80 10.88 7.76
N GLY A 658 -32.18 10.66 6.59
CA GLY A 658 -31.36 9.46 6.38
C GLY A 658 -30.11 9.41 7.26
N TYR A 659 -29.48 10.53 7.60
CA TYR A 659 -28.35 10.57 8.55
C TYR A 659 -28.76 10.15 9.96
N ILE A 660 -29.91 10.63 10.46
CA ILE A 660 -30.46 10.21 11.76
C ILE A 660 -30.79 8.71 11.75
N ILE A 661 -31.46 8.24 10.70
CA ILE A 661 -31.78 6.81 10.55
C ILE A 661 -30.50 5.97 10.50
N PHE A 662 -29.49 6.40 9.76
CA PHE A 662 -28.21 5.70 9.66
C PHE A 662 -27.51 5.61 11.02
N ASN A 663 -27.50 6.70 11.80
CA ASN A 663 -26.94 6.70 13.14
C ASN A 663 -27.65 5.71 14.09
N ARG A 664 -28.96 5.50 13.94
CA ARG A 664 -29.69 4.46 14.69
C ARG A 664 -29.36 3.03 14.26
N ILE A 665 -28.86 2.83 13.04
CA ILE A 665 -28.41 1.53 12.53
C ILE A 665 -26.98 1.20 13.01
N ILE A 666 -26.15 2.22 13.33
CA ILE A 666 -24.75 2.04 13.73
C ILE A 666 -24.54 1.01 14.85
N PRO A 667 -25.33 0.98 15.95
CA PRO A 667 -25.18 -0.04 16.99
C PRO A 667 -25.30 -1.48 16.46
N LEU A 668 -26.25 -1.74 15.54
CA LEU A 668 -26.44 -3.05 14.91
C LEU A 668 -25.25 -3.40 14.01
N LEU A 669 -24.72 -2.43 13.26
CA LEU A 669 -23.55 -2.64 12.41
C LEU A 669 -22.26 -2.87 13.21
N LYS A 670 -22.15 -2.25 14.40
CA LYS A 670 -21.06 -2.52 15.33
C LYS A 670 -21.13 -3.95 15.88
N GLU A 671 -22.33 -4.45 16.17
CA GLU A 671 -22.53 -5.84 16.60
C GLU A 671 -21.99 -6.84 15.56
N ILE A 672 -22.19 -6.59 14.27
CA ILE A 672 -21.62 -7.40 13.18
C ILE A 672 -20.09 -7.41 13.24
N LEU A 673 -19.47 -6.25 13.47
CA LEU A 673 -18.01 -6.13 13.54
C LEU A 673 -17.44 -6.84 14.77
N THR A 674 -18.13 -6.76 15.91
CA THR A 674 -17.69 -7.38 17.17
C THR A 674 -17.87 -8.89 17.17
N ASN A 675 -18.97 -9.39 16.60
CA ASN A 675 -19.31 -10.81 16.59
C ASN A 675 -18.87 -11.53 15.31
N GLU A 676 -18.23 -10.82 14.37
CA GLU A 676 -17.80 -11.31 13.04
C GLU A 676 -18.94 -11.94 12.20
N THR A 677 -20.19 -11.54 12.46
CA THR A 677 -21.40 -12.06 11.78
C THR A 677 -21.70 -11.31 10.48
N PHE A 678 -20.70 -11.16 9.60
CA PHE A 678 -20.80 -10.36 8.36
C PHE A 678 -21.96 -10.74 7.43
N TYR A 679 -22.48 -11.96 7.57
CA TYR A 679 -23.64 -12.40 6.82
C TYR A 679 -24.94 -11.68 7.13
N LEU A 680 -25.05 -11.03 8.30
CA LEU A 680 -26.21 -10.22 8.70
C LEU A 680 -26.16 -8.80 8.13
N LEU A 681 -25.11 -8.45 7.39
CA LEU A 681 -24.94 -7.10 6.85
C LEU A 681 -26.12 -6.65 5.98
N PRO A 682 -26.66 -7.45 5.02
CA PRO A 682 -27.84 -7.04 4.25
C PRO A 682 -29.04 -6.74 5.15
N LYS A 683 -29.32 -7.60 6.14
CA LYS A 683 -30.38 -7.41 7.13
C LYS A 683 -30.23 -6.11 7.90
N TYR A 684 -29.10 -5.90 8.54
CA TYR A 684 -28.92 -4.75 9.42
C TYR A 684 -28.75 -3.43 8.65
N SER A 685 -28.23 -3.46 7.43
CA SER A 685 -28.03 -2.23 6.63
C SER A 685 -29.24 -1.87 5.76
N LEU A 686 -29.95 -2.82 5.15
CA LEU A 686 -30.97 -2.53 4.15
C LEU A 686 -32.40 -2.74 4.65
N TYR A 687 -32.62 -3.64 5.61
CA TYR A 687 -33.97 -3.88 6.14
C TYR A 687 -34.03 -4.22 7.64
N PRO A 688 -33.39 -3.43 8.52
CA PRO A 688 -33.36 -3.72 9.96
C PRO A 688 -34.74 -3.64 10.65
N GLN A 689 -35.74 -3.03 10.01
CA GLN A 689 -37.09 -2.83 10.56
C GLN A 689 -37.04 -2.17 11.95
N LEU A 690 -36.39 -1.01 12.02
CA LEU A 690 -36.20 -0.23 13.24
C LEU A 690 -37.51 0.42 13.70
N GLU A 691 -37.80 0.34 14.99
CA GLU A 691 -38.78 1.21 15.61
C GLU A 691 -38.27 2.66 15.58
N PHE A 692 -39.02 3.53 14.90
CA PHE A 692 -38.58 4.88 14.61
C PHE A 692 -39.65 5.91 14.93
N GLU A 693 -39.37 6.68 15.96
CA GLU A 693 -40.01 7.95 16.27
C GLU A 693 -38.89 8.95 16.60
N PRO A 694 -38.77 10.08 15.87
CA PRO A 694 -37.66 11.02 16.04
C PRO A 694 -37.76 11.73 17.40
N THR A 695 -36.64 11.76 18.15
CA THR A 695 -36.57 12.49 19.41
C THR A 695 -36.43 14.00 19.17
N GLN A 696 -36.71 14.81 20.19
CA GLN A 696 -36.51 16.26 20.07
C GLN A 696 -35.05 16.64 19.80
N GLU A 697 -34.10 15.86 20.32
CA GLU A 697 -32.67 16.07 20.05
C GLU A 697 -32.32 15.80 18.59
N GLU A 698 -32.86 14.73 18.00
CA GLU A 698 -32.66 14.42 16.58
C GLU A 698 -33.32 15.46 15.67
N LEU A 699 -34.50 15.97 16.05
CA LEU A 699 -35.16 17.08 15.35
C LEU A 699 -34.31 18.35 15.40
N ASN A 700 -33.74 18.69 16.57
CA ASN A 700 -32.83 19.82 16.70
C ASN A 700 -31.56 19.63 15.84
N LYS A 701 -31.02 18.41 15.78
CA LYS A 701 -29.86 18.08 14.96
C LYS A 701 -30.15 18.24 13.46
N ILE A 702 -31.36 17.87 13.00
CA ILE A 702 -31.79 18.12 11.62
C ILE A 702 -31.75 19.62 11.28
N GLU A 703 -32.23 20.49 12.18
CA GLU A 703 -32.21 21.95 11.98
C GLU A 703 -30.77 22.53 12.02
N GLU A 704 -29.91 22.00 12.90
CA GLU A 704 -28.48 22.35 12.93
C GLU A 704 -27.79 22.01 11.60
N MET A 705 -28.00 20.78 11.11
CA MET A 705 -27.42 20.30 9.86
C MET A 705 -27.93 21.08 8.64
N GLN A 706 -29.21 21.43 8.64
CA GLN A 706 -29.81 22.30 7.62
C GLN A 706 -29.08 23.63 7.51
N THR A 707 -28.68 24.21 8.64
CA THR A 707 -27.93 25.49 8.64
C THR A 707 -26.47 25.27 8.23
N LYS A 708 -25.84 24.21 8.73
CA LYS A 708 -24.42 23.93 8.54
C LYS A 708 -24.06 23.52 7.11
N TYR A 709 -24.87 22.70 6.45
CA TYR A 709 -24.52 22.04 5.19
C TYR A 709 -25.26 22.56 3.95
N LYS A 710 -26.15 23.53 4.10
CA LYS A 710 -26.81 24.20 2.96
C LYS A 710 -25.83 24.67 1.86
N PRO A 711 -24.65 25.26 2.18
CA PRO A 711 -23.69 25.66 1.15
C PRO A 711 -23.04 24.48 0.40
N ALA A 712 -22.92 23.31 1.04
CA ALA A 712 -22.30 22.13 0.46
C ALA A 712 -23.18 21.50 -0.62
N LEU A 713 -24.51 21.46 -0.41
CA LEU A 713 -25.43 20.95 -1.44
C LEU A 713 -25.45 21.86 -2.67
N GLN A 714 -25.46 23.18 -2.48
CA GLN A 714 -25.39 24.13 -3.59
C GLN A 714 -24.11 23.91 -4.41
N SER A 715 -22.97 23.78 -3.73
CA SER A 715 -21.68 23.48 -4.37
C SER A 715 -21.70 22.16 -5.14
N LEU A 716 -22.33 21.11 -4.59
CA LEU A 716 -22.49 19.81 -5.27
C LEU A 716 -23.35 19.94 -6.54
N PHE A 717 -24.45 20.67 -6.48
CA PHE A 717 -25.29 20.94 -7.66
C PHE A 717 -24.56 21.75 -8.71
N ASP A 718 -23.89 22.83 -8.33
CA ASP A 718 -23.09 23.64 -9.25
C ASP A 718 -21.97 22.81 -9.88
N VAL A 719 -21.43 21.84 -9.13
CA VAL A 719 -20.43 20.91 -9.64
C VAL A 719 -21.03 19.91 -10.64
N ILE A 720 -22.17 19.29 -10.33
CA ILE A 720 -22.80 18.25 -11.15
C ILE A 720 -23.49 18.84 -12.41
N VAL A 721 -24.10 20.03 -12.27
CA VAL A 721 -24.88 20.71 -13.32
C VAL A 721 -24.01 21.67 -14.15
N GLY A 722 -22.98 22.29 -13.55
CA GLY A 722 -22.15 23.31 -14.17
C GLY A 722 -20.90 22.81 -14.92
N ILE A 723 -20.66 21.50 -15.02
CA ILE A 723 -19.61 20.97 -15.92
C ILE A 723 -20.18 21.00 -17.35
N PRO A 724 -19.52 21.70 -18.29
CA PRO A 724 -20.01 21.77 -19.67
C PRO A 724 -20.15 20.36 -20.24
N LYS A 725 -21.36 20.03 -20.71
CA LYS A 725 -21.56 18.86 -21.59
C LYS A 725 -20.66 19.07 -22.82
N ARG A 726 -19.62 18.26 -22.96
CA ARG A 726 -18.83 18.18 -24.19
C ARG A 726 -19.46 17.18 -25.15
#